data_AF-A0A948UR40-F1
#
_entry.id   AF-A0A948UR40-F1
#
_cell.length_a   1.000
_cell.length_b   1.000
_cell.length_c   1.000
_cell.angle_alpha   90.00
_cell.angle_beta   90.00
_cell.angle_gamma   90.00
#
_symmetry.space_group_name_H-M   'P 1'
#
loop_
_entity.id
_entity.type
_entity.pdbx_description
1 polymer ?
#
loop_
_entity_poly.entity_id
_entity_poly.type
_entity_poly.pdbx_seq_one_letter_code
_entity_poly.pdbx_strand_id
1 'polypeptide(L)'
;DILIDFLNNHKKAAIVAPLLYNKNNDPYQLQGVKELTPFRAIVVFSFLNKLFPKNKVFQNYYLRDWDKKTTKEVDVIPGTAFMIRKNIFDKIGGFDEKFFLYFEEFDLCKRVKALGWKIFIYPQAKVFHAWGSSTRHRTDIKRIFLKSRFYHFKKHFGILPALFTEAFLRVNKYTFLLLLILIIGVFLRTYRIYETMPFIGDQAWFYLSARDMLLTGKIPLVGIESSHPWLHQGAFWTYILGLGFLGFGLSPYTGMYISIFLNILTILFMYKLGSLMFSQRLGIISSLLYAASPIVILSARMPYHTSPIPLLTLFYLWALYKWVKGYPKYFPVVILSLALLYNFEIAAFPLAIVFLIILFFGFCGKKKWAGAILTKKIGFYSTAAFLVPMLPMLIYDFGHGFPQTLRLLAWIGYKILVFFGYPPFHPEIASPNFTQMGYFIAGFTNRLIFLPNTYFAIILMVLSLGFFYKTLFDQFTAKKHKTSFVLLGLVFIISLAGIIATKTTSEAYLPILFPTSIFIIAIFFDKLLQKKYVLTSFILLLIIVIMNAYSVMMQEKGQSFYDRLAAAKKIVSQAQGRRYNLIGRGEGSQFSSFTMNYEYLTWWLGHAPSKEQTDLQFIISEDKKGIKVKILLLP
;
A
#
# COMPACT_ATOMS: atom_id res chain seq x y z
N ASP A 1 58.03 -10.56 21.17
CA ASP A 1 58.83 -9.61 21.95
C ASP A 1 58.27 -8.18 21.89
N ILE A 2 58.23 -7.53 20.72
CA ILE A 2 57.75 -6.13 20.56
C ILE A 2 56.43 -5.81 21.30
N LEU A 3 55.39 -6.64 21.16
CA LEU A 3 54.10 -6.42 21.84
C LEU A 3 54.16 -6.65 23.36
N ILE A 4 55.02 -7.58 23.81
CA ILE A 4 55.24 -7.87 25.23
C ILE A 4 55.93 -6.66 25.87
N ASP A 5 56.97 -6.14 25.22
CA ASP A 5 57.70 -4.95 25.69
C ASP A 5 56.78 -3.73 25.78
N PHE A 6 55.92 -3.54 24.77
CA PHE A 6 54.91 -2.49 24.80
C PHE A 6 54.00 -2.61 26.03
N LEU A 7 53.45 -3.79 26.30
CA LEU A 7 52.62 -4.01 27.49
C LEU A 7 53.43 -3.81 28.77
N ASN A 8 54.66 -4.31 28.87
CA ASN A 8 55.48 -4.16 30.06
C ASN A 8 55.74 -2.69 30.41
N ASN A 9 55.94 -1.85 29.39
CA ASN A 9 56.19 -0.41 29.52
C ASN A 9 54.89 0.41 29.69
N HIS A 10 53.73 -0.08 29.25
CA HIS A 10 52.45 0.61 29.36
C HIS A 10 51.52 -0.09 30.36
N LYS A 11 51.69 0.22 31.66
CA LYS A 11 50.95 -0.43 32.75
C LYS A 11 49.43 -0.27 32.68
N LYS A 12 48.90 0.76 32.00
CA LYS A 12 47.44 0.96 31.78
C LYS A 12 46.90 0.25 30.53
N ALA A 13 47.77 -0.30 29.68
CA ALA A 13 47.37 -1.07 28.50
C ALA A 13 47.06 -2.52 28.88
N ALA A 14 45.86 -2.99 28.54
CA ALA A 14 45.48 -4.40 28.67
C ALA A 14 45.58 -5.16 27.35
N ILE A 15 45.27 -4.50 26.23
CA ILE A 15 45.32 -5.08 24.88
C ILE A 15 46.23 -4.21 24.01
N VAL A 16 47.09 -4.85 23.23
CA VAL A 16 47.84 -4.22 22.14
C VAL A 16 47.70 -5.04 20.86
N ALA A 17 47.38 -4.40 19.74
CA ALA A 17 47.33 -5.02 18.42
C ALA A 17 48.48 -4.52 17.53
N PRO A 18 49.07 -5.37 16.67
CA PRO A 18 49.97 -4.94 15.63
C PRO A 18 49.20 -4.19 14.52
N LEU A 19 49.94 -3.48 13.67
CA LEU A 19 49.39 -2.91 12.44
C LEU A 19 49.30 -3.99 11.36
N LEU A 20 48.13 -4.09 10.73
CA LEU A 20 47.81 -5.07 9.70
C LEU A 20 48.19 -4.56 8.32
N TYR A 21 48.87 -5.42 7.56
CA TYR A 21 49.35 -5.17 6.21
C TYR A 21 48.67 -6.09 5.20
N ASN A 22 48.40 -5.55 4.01
CA ASN A 22 47.93 -6.31 2.86
C ASN A 22 49.09 -7.01 2.14
N LYS A 23 48.78 -7.71 1.04
CA LYS A 23 49.76 -8.52 0.29
C LYS A 23 50.76 -7.70 -0.51
N ASN A 24 50.46 -6.42 -0.69
CA ASN A 24 51.30 -5.44 -1.37
C ASN A 24 52.15 -4.64 -0.36
N ASN A 25 52.16 -5.04 0.93
CA ASN A 25 52.86 -4.36 2.00
C ASN A 25 52.34 -2.94 2.31
N ASP A 26 51.07 -2.67 2.02
CA ASP A 26 50.38 -1.45 2.47
C ASP A 26 49.57 -1.70 3.75
N PRO A 27 49.53 -0.76 4.70
CA PRO A 27 48.67 -0.87 5.86
C PRO A 27 47.19 -0.76 5.45
N TYR A 28 46.33 -1.59 6.04
CA TYR A 28 44.88 -1.43 5.87
C TYR A 28 44.43 -0.05 6.34
N GLN A 29 43.50 0.57 5.60
CA GLN A 29 42.99 1.91 5.95
C GLN A 29 42.09 1.92 7.19
N LEU A 30 41.35 0.82 7.41
CA LEU A 30 40.43 0.66 8.53
C LEU A 30 41.04 -0.33 9.52
N GLN A 31 41.62 0.20 10.59
CA GLN A 31 42.23 -0.59 11.65
C GLN A 31 41.88 0.01 12.99
N GLY A 32 41.16 -0.78 13.79
CA GLY A 32 40.53 -0.31 15.01
C GLY A 32 39.42 0.72 14.77
N VAL A 33 38.53 0.83 15.73
CA VAL A 33 37.39 1.75 15.68
C VAL A 33 37.10 2.35 17.04
N LYS A 34 36.30 3.42 17.04
CA LYS A 34 35.61 3.88 18.26
C LYS A 34 34.48 2.93 18.64
N GLU A 35 34.00 3.03 19.87
CA GLU A 35 32.94 2.18 20.38
C GLU A 35 31.70 2.29 19.49
N LEU A 36 31.15 1.15 19.09
CA LEU A 36 29.96 1.11 18.24
C LEU A 36 28.69 1.20 19.09
N THR A 37 28.29 2.42 19.41
CA THR A 37 26.98 2.70 20.04
C THR A 37 25.83 2.55 19.02
N PRO A 38 24.57 2.32 19.47
CA PRO A 38 23.38 2.32 18.62
C PRO A 38 23.29 3.53 17.67
N PHE A 39 23.53 4.74 18.19
CA PHE A 39 23.54 5.98 17.40
C PHE A 39 24.66 5.99 16.35
N ARG A 40 25.89 5.65 16.74
CA ARG A 40 27.02 5.56 15.79
C ARG A 40 26.75 4.50 14.72
N ALA A 41 26.20 3.36 15.09
CA ALA A 41 25.85 2.31 14.15
C ALA A 41 24.85 2.78 13.11
N ILE A 42 23.80 3.50 13.54
CA ILE A 42 22.82 4.12 12.64
C ILE A 42 23.52 5.07 11.66
N VAL A 43 24.36 5.98 12.14
CA VAL A 43 25.04 6.94 11.25
C VAL A 43 26.02 6.24 10.29
N VAL A 44 26.77 5.28 10.79
CA VAL A 44 27.88 4.62 10.07
C VAL A 44 27.41 3.57 9.07
N PHE A 45 26.42 2.75 9.44
CA PHE A 45 25.99 1.59 8.65
C PHE A 45 24.70 1.82 7.83
N SER A 46 23.95 2.89 8.08
CA SER A 46 22.74 3.19 7.29
C SER A 46 23.05 3.95 6.00
N PHE A 47 21.98 4.29 5.25
CA PHE A 47 22.07 5.16 4.08
C PHE A 47 22.54 6.59 4.40
N LEU A 48 22.50 7.03 5.67
CA LEU A 48 22.90 8.38 6.08
C LEU A 48 24.34 8.70 5.74
N ASN A 49 25.26 7.74 5.89
CA ASN A 49 26.65 7.95 5.49
C ASN A 49 26.82 8.21 3.98
N LYS A 50 25.93 7.70 3.14
CA LYS A 50 25.95 7.99 1.70
C LYS A 50 25.44 9.39 1.38
N LEU A 51 24.49 9.90 2.17
CA LEU A 51 23.97 11.26 2.03
C LEU A 51 24.94 12.30 2.59
N PHE A 52 25.59 11.98 3.71
CA PHE A 52 26.51 12.87 4.43
C PHE A 52 27.88 12.20 4.63
N PRO A 53 28.67 11.96 3.57
CA PRO A 53 29.93 11.21 3.65
C PRO A 53 31.04 11.89 4.46
N LYS A 54 30.91 13.20 4.71
CA LYS A 54 31.83 14.00 5.53
C LYS A 54 31.38 14.16 6.98
N ASN A 55 30.40 13.38 7.45
CA ASN A 55 29.94 13.51 8.82
C ASN A 55 31.04 13.07 9.81
N LYS A 56 31.28 13.89 10.84
CA LYS A 56 32.36 13.67 11.82
C LYS A 56 32.20 12.35 12.59
N VAL A 57 30.96 11.90 12.82
CA VAL A 57 30.67 10.64 13.54
C VAL A 57 31.26 9.43 12.79
N PHE A 58 31.08 9.37 11.47
CA PHE A 58 31.62 8.31 10.62
C PHE A 58 33.15 8.39 10.49
N GLN A 59 33.69 9.59 10.29
CA GLN A 59 35.14 9.80 10.20
C GLN A 59 35.86 9.40 11.49
N ASN A 60 35.31 9.82 12.64
CA ASN A 60 35.84 9.51 13.97
C ASN A 60 35.70 8.02 14.30
N TYR A 61 34.60 7.38 13.90
CA TYR A 61 34.40 5.96 14.15
C TYR A 61 35.51 5.11 13.52
N TYR A 62 35.88 5.42 12.27
CA TYR A 62 36.93 4.71 11.53
C TYR A 62 38.34 5.29 11.73
N LEU A 63 38.51 6.26 12.64
CA LEU A 63 39.81 6.88 12.94
C LEU A 63 40.54 7.35 11.68
N ARG A 64 39.82 7.94 10.71
CA ARG A 64 40.39 8.22 9.38
C ARG A 64 41.61 9.15 9.42
N ASP A 65 41.61 10.10 10.36
CA ASP A 65 42.66 11.11 10.53
C ASP A 65 43.88 10.60 11.32
N TRP A 66 43.87 9.35 11.77
CA TRP A 66 45.01 8.77 12.48
C TRP A 66 46.17 8.48 11.52
N ASP A 67 47.36 9.01 11.80
CA ASP A 67 48.60 8.61 11.13
C ASP A 67 49.06 7.21 11.60
N LYS A 68 49.03 6.24 10.68
CA LYS A 68 49.31 4.83 10.92
C LYS A 68 50.78 4.55 11.31
N LYS A 69 51.63 5.58 11.38
CA LYS A 69 52.99 5.49 11.95
C LYS A 69 53.03 5.69 13.45
N THR A 70 51.96 6.24 14.04
CA THR A 70 51.90 6.61 15.47
C THR A 70 51.07 5.62 16.27
N THR A 71 51.49 5.30 17.50
CA THR A 71 50.69 4.50 18.45
C THR A 71 49.35 5.15 18.70
N LYS A 72 48.26 4.36 18.70
CA LYS A 72 46.90 4.89 18.86
C LYS A 72 46.10 4.14 19.90
N GLU A 73 45.52 4.89 20.85
CA GLU A 73 44.47 4.38 21.71
C GLU A 73 43.16 4.25 20.93
N VAL A 74 42.55 3.07 20.96
CA VAL A 74 41.30 2.74 20.27
C VAL A 74 40.27 2.16 21.24
N ASP A 75 39.01 2.08 20.82
CA ASP A 75 37.98 1.43 21.65
C ASP A 75 37.82 -0.05 21.31
N VAL A 76 38.06 -0.41 20.05
CA VAL A 76 38.00 -1.80 19.55
C VAL A 76 39.14 -2.01 18.57
N ILE A 77 39.83 -3.15 18.66
CA ILE A 77 40.84 -3.60 17.70
C ILE A 77 40.25 -4.64 16.73
N PRO A 78 40.85 -4.87 15.56
CA PRO A 78 40.47 -6.00 14.72
C PRO A 78 40.79 -7.32 15.42
N GLY A 79 39.87 -8.29 15.39
CA GLY A 79 40.07 -9.63 15.98
C GLY A 79 41.12 -10.49 15.26
N THR A 80 41.82 -9.97 14.25
CA THR A 80 42.80 -10.69 13.43
C THR A 80 44.04 -11.13 14.21
N ALA A 81 44.62 -10.22 15.00
CA ALA A 81 45.82 -10.46 15.79
C ALA A 81 45.90 -9.40 16.89
N PHE A 82 46.09 -9.81 18.14
CA PHE A 82 46.34 -8.93 19.27
C PHE A 82 46.95 -9.72 20.43
N MET A 83 47.53 -9.02 21.38
CA MET A 83 48.02 -9.55 22.64
C MET A 83 47.21 -8.94 23.79
N ILE A 84 46.80 -9.77 24.74
CA ILE A 84 46.07 -9.36 25.94
C ILE A 84 46.78 -9.88 27.19
N ARG A 85 46.77 -9.11 28.27
CA ARG A 85 47.25 -9.60 29.57
C ARG A 85 46.38 -10.74 30.08
N LYS A 86 47.01 -11.87 30.43
CA LYS A 86 46.32 -13.07 30.93
C LYS A 86 45.38 -12.75 32.10
N ASN A 87 45.87 -12.04 33.12
CA ASN A 87 45.05 -11.70 34.30
C ASN A 87 43.80 -10.88 33.96
N ILE A 88 43.84 -10.03 32.92
CA ILE A 88 42.66 -9.26 32.48
C ILE A 88 41.72 -10.13 31.65
N PHE A 89 42.27 -10.99 30.77
CA PHE A 89 41.48 -11.95 29.98
C PHE A 89 40.72 -12.92 30.88
N ASP A 90 41.39 -13.47 31.89
CA ASP A 90 40.79 -14.37 32.89
C ASP A 90 39.72 -13.62 33.71
N LYS A 91 40.01 -12.38 34.16
CA LYS A 91 39.07 -11.57 34.95
C LYS A 91 37.78 -11.23 34.23
N ILE A 92 37.82 -11.03 32.92
CA ILE A 92 36.61 -10.78 32.13
C ILE A 92 35.91 -12.07 31.69
N GLY A 93 36.50 -13.24 31.91
CA GLY A 93 35.96 -14.54 31.50
C GLY A 93 36.17 -14.86 30.02
N GLY A 94 37.24 -14.35 29.40
CA GLY A 94 37.60 -14.64 28.01
C GLY A 94 36.61 -14.09 26.97
N PHE A 95 36.46 -14.79 25.84
CA PHE A 95 35.48 -14.45 24.81
C PHE A 95 34.07 -14.94 25.19
N ASP A 96 33.04 -14.22 24.77
CA ASP A 96 31.65 -14.70 24.89
C ASP A 96 31.32 -15.63 23.71
N GLU A 97 31.20 -16.93 23.99
CA GLU A 97 30.97 -17.99 23.00
C GLU A 97 29.63 -17.88 22.25
N LYS A 98 28.72 -16.99 22.67
CA LYS A 98 27.51 -16.70 21.90
C LYS A 98 27.80 -15.94 20.60
N PHE A 99 28.97 -15.30 20.50
CA PHE A 99 29.50 -14.78 19.25
C PHE A 99 30.26 -15.90 18.53
N PHE A 100 29.77 -16.33 17.38
CA PHE A 100 30.51 -17.28 16.53
C PHE A 100 31.61 -16.58 15.73
N LEU A 101 31.28 -15.43 15.14
CA LEU A 101 32.19 -14.60 14.32
C LEU A 101 31.60 -13.19 14.18
N TYR A 102 32.49 -12.19 14.12
CA TYR A 102 32.22 -10.77 14.23
C TYR A 102 31.61 -10.34 15.57
N PHE A 103 32.04 -9.18 16.05
CA PHE A 103 31.58 -8.54 17.30
C PHE A 103 32.03 -9.25 18.59
N GLU A 104 32.70 -10.40 18.52
CA GLU A 104 33.39 -11.02 19.66
C GLU A 104 34.47 -10.10 20.22
N GLU A 105 35.20 -9.42 19.34
CA GLU A 105 36.24 -8.47 19.68
C GLU A 105 35.66 -7.15 20.18
N PHE A 106 34.49 -6.74 19.66
CA PHE A 106 33.75 -5.58 20.17
C PHE A 106 33.28 -5.81 21.61
N ASP A 107 32.77 -7.01 21.91
CA ASP A 107 32.38 -7.40 23.25
C ASP A 107 33.56 -7.48 24.21
N LEU A 108 34.64 -8.16 23.80
CA LEU A 108 35.87 -8.29 24.58
C LEU A 108 36.44 -6.92 24.94
N CYS A 109 36.65 -6.05 23.94
CA CYS A 109 37.22 -4.72 24.13
C CYS A 109 36.33 -3.86 25.04
N LYS A 110 35.00 -3.92 24.88
CA LYS A 110 34.07 -3.18 25.72
C LYS A 110 34.14 -3.62 27.20
N ARG A 111 34.21 -4.93 27.47
CA ARG A 111 34.40 -5.46 28.84
C ARG A 111 35.75 -5.06 29.44
N VAL A 112 36.83 -5.09 28.66
CA VAL A 112 38.16 -4.62 29.09
C VAL A 112 38.13 -3.12 29.45
N LYS A 113 37.50 -2.29 28.62
CA LYS A 113 37.37 -0.85 28.89
C LYS A 113 36.47 -0.55 30.07
N ALA A 114 35.43 -1.34 30.31
CA ALA A 114 34.56 -1.20 31.50
C ALA A 114 35.32 -1.40 32.81
N LEU A 115 36.45 -2.14 32.78
CA LEU A 115 37.37 -2.28 33.91
C LEU A 115 38.42 -1.15 34.01
N GLY A 116 38.31 -0.10 33.19
CA GLY A 116 39.22 1.06 33.19
C GLY A 116 40.52 0.89 32.40
N TRP A 117 40.68 -0.22 31.67
CA TRP A 117 41.89 -0.50 30.90
C TRP A 117 41.87 0.13 29.51
N LYS A 118 43.07 0.40 28.99
CA LYS A 118 43.27 0.97 27.66
C LYS A 118 43.65 -0.09 26.63
N ILE A 119 43.33 0.20 25.38
CA ILE A 119 43.54 -0.66 24.23
C ILE A 119 44.31 0.14 23.17
N PHE A 120 45.37 -0.43 22.63
CA PHE A 120 46.25 0.26 21.70
C PHE A 120 46.49 -0.52 20.41
N ILE A 121 46.75 0.21 19.32
CA ILE A 121 47.42 -0.32 18.14
C ILE A 121 48.86 0.22 18.12
N TYR A 122 49.83 -0.67 17.93
CA TYR A 122 51.26 -0.36 17.97
C TYR A 122 51.92 -0.63 16.59
N PRO A 123 52.15 0.43 15.77
CA PRO A 123 52.64 0.31 14.38
C PRO A 123 53.98 -0.38 14.16
N GLN A 124 54.81 -0.45 15.19
CA GLN A 124 56.13 -1.07 15.16
C GLN A 124 56.02 -2.59 15.06
N ALA A 125 54.93 -3.18 15.57
CA ALA A 125 54.59 -4.58 15.32
C ALA A 125 53.70 -4.68 14.08
N LYS A 126 54.04 -5.57 13.14
CA LYS A 126 53.36 -5.70 11.85
C LYS A 126 52.93 -7.14 11.60
N VAL A 127 51.71 -7.32 11.08
CA VAL A 127 51.18 -8.64 10.71
C VAL A 127 50.56 -8.57 9.32
N PHE A 128 50.93 -9.50 8.46
CA PHE A 128 50.26 -9.69 7.17
C PHE A 128 48.89 -10.36 7.38
N HIS A 129 47.82 -9.76 6.85
CA HIS A 129 46.48 -10.32 6.92
C HIS A 129 45.88 -10.54 5.53
N ALA A 130 45.59 -11.80 5.21
CA ALA A 130 44.81 -12.16 4.04
C ALA A 130 43.31 -11.93 4.30
N TRP A 131 42.88 -10.67 4.21
CA TRP A 131 41.52 -10.24 4.61
C TRP A 131 40.41 -11.03 3.90
N GLY A 132 39.51 -11.61 4.69
CA GLY A 132 38.31 -12.29 4.19
C GLY A 132 38.53 -13.68 3.60
N SER A 133 39.75 -14.24 3.67
CA SER A 133 40.07 -15.57 3.14
C SER A 133 39.16 -16.67 3.70
N SER A 134 38.95 -16.72 5.02
CA SER A 134 38.12 -17.74 5.70
C SER A 134 36.61 -17.60 5.43
N THR A 135 36.17 -16.45 4.90
CA THR A 135 34.76 -16.13 4.70
C THR A 135 34.35 -16.09 3.23
N ARG A 136 35.32 -16.11 2.30
CA ARG A 136 35.10 -15.91 0.87
C ARG A 136 34.09 -16.90 0.25
N HIS A 137 34.06 -18.14 0.73
CA HIS A 137 33.21 -19.20 0.22
C HIS A 137 31.97 -19.48 1.11
N ARG A 138 31.74 -18.66 2.15
CA ARG A 138 30.62 -18.86 3.08
C ARG A 138 29.37 -18.09 2.65
N THR A 139 28.24 -18.78 2.55
CA THR A 139 26.94 -18.20 2.19
C THR A 139 26.18 -17.65 3.40
N ASP A 140 26.52 -18.08 4.61
CA ASP A 140 25.87 -17.72 5.87
C ASP A 140 26.46 -16.48 6.55
N ILE A 141 27.54 -15.90 6.00
CA ILE A 141 28.32 -14.84 6.63
C ILE A 141 27.50 -13.60 7.00
N LYS A 142 26.56 -13.22 6.12
CA LYS A 142 25.66 -12.09 6.37
C LYS A 142 24.70 -12.37 7.53
N ARG A 143 24.20 -13.61 7.64
CA ARG A 143 23.31 -14.01 8.74
C ARG A 143 24.07 -14.01 10.06
N ILE A 144 25.29 -14.53 10.07
CA ILE A 144 26.17 -14.52 11.24
C ILE A 144 26.43 -13.08 11.68
N PHE A 145 26.87 -12.21 10.77
CA PHE A 145 27.14 -10.80 11.06
C PHE A 145 25.92 -10.09 11.69
N LEU A 146 24.72 -10.27 11.12
CA LEU A 146 23.50 -9.68 11.65
C LEU A 146 23.11 -10.23 13.03
N LYS A 147 23.27 -11.54 13.24
CA LYS A 147 22.99 -12.19 14.54
C LYS A 147 23.95 -11.67 15.62
N SER A 148 25.25 -11.63 15.31
CA SER A 148 26.28 -11.13 16.22
C SER A 148 26.08 -9.65 16.54
N ARG A 149 25.82 -8.80 15.53
CA ARG A 149 25.54 -7.37 15.75
C ARG A 149 24.32 -7.13 16.63
N PHE A 150 23.22 -7.83 16.37
CA PHE A 150 22.02 -7.72 17.20
C PHE A 150 22.30 -8.17 18.64
N TYR A 151 23.01 -9.29 18.82
CA TYR A 151 23.39 -9.76 20.14
C TYR A 151 24.29 -8.77 20.88
N HIS A 152 25.27 -8.15 20.20
CA HIS A 152 26.11 -7.09 20.75
C HIS A 152 25.26 -5.93 21.27
N PHE A 153 24.35 -5.38 20.45
CA PHE A 153 23.50 -4.28 20.90
C PHE A 153 22.57 -4.70 22.05
N LYS A 154 21.98 -5.90 21.97
CA LYS A 154 21.09 -6.41 23.02
C LYS A 154 21.85 -6.54 24.35
N LYS A 155 23.04 -7.12 24.33
CA LYS A 155 23.87 -7.37 25.51
C LYS A 155 24.32 -6.08 26.19
N HIS A 156 24.74 -5.09 25.40
CA HIS A 156 25.41 -3.89 25.93
C HIS A 156 24.54 -2.64 26.05
N PHE A 157 23.39 -2.59 25.38
CA PHE A 157 22.51 -1.43 25.34
C PHE A 157 21.03 -1.80 25.62
N GLY A 158 20.71 -3.08 25.78
CA GLY A 158 19.35 -3.56 26.00
C GLY A 158 18.58 -3.85 24.71
N ILE A 159 17.41 -4.46 24.88
CA ILE A 159 16.61 -4.98 23.75
C ILE A 159 16.01 -3.86 22.88
N LEU A 160 15.54 -2.76 23.49
CA LEU A 160 14.88 -1.69 22.76
C LEU A 160 15.84 -0.95 21.81
N PRO A 161 17.05 -0.51 22.24
CA PRO A 161 18.02 0.07 21.31
C PRO A 161 18.47 -0.92 20.23
N ALA A 162 18.62 -2.21 20.56
CA ALA A 162 18.97 -3.23 19.57
C ALA A 162 17.91 -3.37 18.47
N LEU A 163 16.63 -3.46 18.85
CA LEU A 163 15.51 -3.53 17.91
C LEU A 163 15.43 -2.27 17.06
N PHE A 164 15.56 -1.10 17.67
CA PHE A 164 15.52 0.18 16.96
C PHE A 164 16.67 0.31 15.95
N THR A 165 17.90 0.02 16.36
CA THR A 165 19.07 0.05 15.47
C THR A 165 18.91 -0.93 14.31
N GLU A 166 18.51 -2.18 14.56
CA GLU A 166 18.30 -3.15 13.49
C GLU A 166 17.17 -2.74 12.53
N ALA A 167 16.07 -2.17 13.04
CA ALA A 167 14.99 -1.67 12.21
C ALA A 167 15.48 -0.51 11.33
N PHE A 168 16.19 0.46 11.90
CA PHE A 168 16.70 1.61 11.15
C PHE A 168 17.74 1.21 10.10
N LEU A 169 18.63 0.27 10.42
CA LEU A 169 19.67 -0.19 9.49
C LEU A 169 19.10 -0.95 8.29
N ARG A 170 17.84 -1.41 8.36
CA ARG A 170 17.12 -1.99 7.20
C ARG A 170 16.52 -0.93 6.29
N VAL A 171 16.40 0.32 6.75
CA VAL A 171 15.91 1.44 5.94
C VAL A 171 16.96 1.77 4.89
N ASN A 172 16.59 1.58 3.63
CA ASN A 172 17.37 2.02 2.48
C ASN A 172 16.67 3.20 1.80
N LYS A 173 17.31 3.80 0.78
CA LYS A 173 16.76 4.96 0.07
C LYS A 173 15.33 4.76 -0.46
N TYR A 174 14.99 3.55 -0.92
CA TYR A 174 13.64 3.25 -1.44
C TYR A 174 12.64 3.13 -0.30
N THR A 175 13.00 2.45 0.80
CA THR A 175 12.14 2.39 1.98
C THR A 175 11.90 3.77 2.58
N PHE A 176 12.92 4.63 2.62
CA PHE A 176 12.79 6.01 3.07
C PHE A 176 11.84 6.83 2.18
N LEU A 177 12.02 6.76 0.86
CA LEU A 177 11.12 7.43 -0.10
C LEU A 177 9.68 6.91 0.02
N LEU A 178 9.49 5.61 0.19
CA LEU A 178 8.17 5.03 0.42
C LEU A 178 7.52 5.56 1.71
N LEU A 179 8.28 5.68 2.81
CA LEU A 179 7.76 6.26 4.05
C LEU A 179 7.32 7.70 3.85
N LEU A 180 8.09 8.52 3.12
CA LEU A 180 7.69 9.87 2.77
C LEU A 180 6.41 9.90 1.93
N ILE A 181 6.29 9.01 0.93
CA ILE A 181 5.09 8.87 0.10
C ILE A 181 3.88 8.46 0.93
N LEU A 182 4.04 7.57 1.91
CA LEU A 182 2.97 7.17 2.82
C LEU A 182 2.54 8.33 3.72
N ILE A 183 3.48 9.12 4.25
CA ILE A 183 3.17 10.32 5.06
C ILE A 183 2.39 11.34 4.22
N ILE A 184 2.86 11.65 3.00
CA ILE A 184 2.15 12.52 2.06
C ILE A 184 0.78 11.95 1.74
N GLY A 185 0.70 10.64 1.49
CA GLY A 185 -0.54 9.94 1.18
C GLY A 185 -1.58 10.05 2.30
N VAL A 186 -1.16 9.87 3.56
CA VAL A 186 -2.00 10.07 4.76
C VAL A 186 -2.46 11.52 4.82
N PHE A 187 -1.52 12.46 4.78
CA PHE A 187 -1.83 13.89 4.87
C PHE A 187 -2.87 14.32 3.82
N LEU A 188 -2.65 13.99 2.55
CA LEU A 188 -3.57 14.36 1.48
C LEU A 188 -4.97 13.76 1.63
N ARG A 189 -5.09 12.57 2.25
CA ARG A 189 -6.39 11.93 2.48
C ARG A 189 -7.11 12.54 3.68
N THR A 190 -6.39 12.89 4.74
CA THR A 190 -6.96 13.40 6.00
C THR A 190 -7.13 14.92 6.05
N TYR A 191 -6.44 15.67 5.18
CA TYR A 191 -6.51 17.13 5.17
C TYR A 191 -7.95 17.62 4.95
N ARG A 192 -8.48 18.39 5.91
CA ARG A 192 -9.85 18.93 5.93
C ARG A 192 -10.92 17.86 5.63
N ILE A 193 -10.70 16.62 6.09
CA ILE A 193 -11.55 15.50 5.68
C ILE A 193 -13.02 15.69 6.07
N TYR A 194 -13.31 16.22 7.26
CA TYR A 194 -14.68 16.45 7.69
C TYR A 194 -15.42 17.52 6.86
N GLU A 195 -14.67 18.45 6.25
CA GLU A 195 -15.22 19.49 5.36
C GLU A 195 -15.35 19.01 3.91
N THR A 196 -14.80 17.85 3.56
CA THR A 196 -14.72 17.36 2.17
C THR A 196 -15.28 15.96 1.97
N MET A 197 -15.52 15.21 3.05
CA MET A 197 -16.21 13.94 3.04
C MET A 197 -17.68 14.17 2.70
N PRO A 198 -18.25 13.51 1.67
CA PRO A 198 -19.64 13.73 1.30
C PRO A 198 -20.63 13.09 2.29
N PHE A 199 -20.59 11.79 2.57
CA PHE A 199 -21.60 11.12 3.43
C PHE A 199 -23.04 11.24 2.92
N ILE A 200 -23.27 10.69 1.73
CA ILE A 200 -24.56 10.68 1.04
C ILE A 200 -25.46 9.49 1.47
N GLY A 201 -26.71 9.51 1.01
CA GLY A 201 -27.70 8.46 1.23
C GLY A 201 -27.21 7.03 1.02
N ASP A 202 -26.65 6.72 -0.15
CA ASP A 202 -26.14 5.37 -0.46
C ASP A 202 -25.03 4.92 0.50
N GLN A 203 -24.17 5.84 0.94
CA GLN A 203 -23.13 5.53 1.94
C GLN A 203 -23.81 5.18 3.27
N ALA A 204 -24.81 5.95 3.67
CA ALA A 204 -25.53 5.74 4.91
C ALA A 204 -26.41 4.49 4.91
N TRP A 205 -26.88 4.02 3.75
CA TRP A 205 -27.55 2.71 3.64
C TRP A 205 -26.70 1.59 4.24
N PHE A 206 -25.40 1.56 3.93
CA PHE A 206 -24.48 0.57 4.48
C PHE A 206 -24.26 0.74 5.99
N TYR A 207 -24.28 1.99 6.47
CA TYR A 207 -24.15 2.29 7.89
C TYR A 207 -25.39 1.83 8.67
N LEU A 208 -26.60 2.09 8.15
CA LEU A 208 -27.86 1.60 8.73
C LEU A 208 -27.90 0.06 8.71
N SER A 209 -27.52 -0.55 7.58
CA SER A 209 -27.43 -2.02 7.45
C SER A 209 -26.45 -2.62 8.47
N ALA A 210 -25.26 -2.02 8.64
CA ALA A 210 -24.25 -2.50 9.59
C ALA A 210 -24.67 -2.29 11.05
N ARG A 211 -25.33 -1.16 11.35
CA ARG A 211 -25.94 -0.90 12.66
C ARG A 211 -26.99 -1.95 12.97
N ASP A 212 -27.96 -2.15 12.07
CA ASP A 212 -29.08 -3.06 12.28
C ASP A 212 -28.60 -4.50 12.44
N MET A 213 -27.58 -4.90 11.68
CA MET A 213 -26.91 -6.19 11.84
C MET A 213 -26.39 -6.39 13.27
N LEU A 214 -25.72 -5.39 13.84
CA LEU A 214 -25.16 -5.48 15.20
C LEU A 214 -26.23 -5.38 16.30
N LEU A 215 -27.23 -4.52 16.12
CA LEU A 215 -28.27 -4.31 17.14
C LEU A 215 -29.31 -5.42 17.18
N THR A 216 -29.65 -6.01 16.04
CA THR A 216 -30.71 -7.02 15.93
C THR A 216 -30.19 -8.45 15.80
N GLY A 217 -28.90 -8.63 15.49
CA GLY A 217 -28.30 -9.93 15.16
C GLY A 217 -28.68 -10.49 13.78
N LYS A 218 -29.49 -9.76 12.98
CA LYS A 218 -29.86 -10.19 11.63
C LYS A 218 -28.74 -9.90 10.63
N ILE A 219 -28.08 -10.95 10.15
CA ILE A 219 -26.97 -10.81 9.19
C ILE A 219 -27.52 -10.61 7.77
N PRO A 220 -27.22 -9.48 7.10
CA PRO A 220 -27.64 -9.28 5.71
C PRO A 220 -26.86 -10.22 4.80
N LEU A 221 -27.54 -10.93 3.92
CA LEU A 221 -26.92 -11.88 2.99
C LEU A 221 -26.52 -11.22 1.65
N VAL A 222 -27.15 -10.09 1.32
CA VAL A 222 -26.95 -9.29 0.12
C VAL A 222 -26.78 -7.82 0.50
N GLY A 223 -26.10 -7.06 -0.35
CA GLY A 223 -25.89 -5.62 -0.21
C GLY A 223 -26.98 -4.78 -0.86
N ILE A 224 -26.66 -3.51 -1.10
CA ILE A 224 -27.54 -2.55 -1.77
C ILE A 224 -27.90 -3.04 -3.18
N GLU A 225 -29.09 -2.64 -3.66
CA GLU A 225 -29.50 -2.85 -5.04
C GLU A 225 -28.54 -2.14 -6.01
N SER A 226 -28.27 -2.79 -7.14
CA SER A 226 -27.53 -2.17 -8.24
C SER A 226 -28.43 -1.16 -8.99
N SER A 227 -27.89 -0.52 -10.03
CA SER A 227 -28.70 0.32 -10.94
C SER A 227 -29.83 -0.44 -11.64
N HIS A 228 -29.83 -1.78 -11.54
CA HIS A 228 -30.93 -2.65 -11.92
C HIS A 228 -31.55 -3.14 -10.59
N PRO A 229 -32.77 -2.69 -10.21
CA PRO A 229 -33.38 -2.94 -8.88
C PRO A 229 -33.49 -4.42 -8.49
N TRP A 230 -33.33 -5.31 -9.47
CA TRP A 230 -33.48 -6.74 -9.35
C TRP A 230 -32.14 -7.46 -9.10
N LEU A 231 -31.00 -6.78 -9.11
CA LEU A 231 -29.68 -7.39 -8.85
C LEU A 231 -29.01 -6.67 -7.69
N HIS A 232 -28.55 -7.39 -6.67
CA HIS A 232 -27.89 -6.78 -5.52
C HIS A 232 -26.38 -6.96 -5.56
N GLN A 233 -25.65 -6.02 -4.96
CA GLN A 233 -24.24 -6.19 -4.63
C GLN A 233 -24.07 -7.19 -3.47
N GLY A 234 -22.84 -7.58 -3.15
CA GLY A 234 -22.56 -8.37 -1.95
C GLY A 234 -22.60 -7.54 -0.66
N ALA A 235 -22.75 -8.23 0.48
CA ALA A 235 -22.88 -7.58 1.80
C ALA A 235 -21.53 -7.22 2.48
N PHE A 236 -20.41 -7.38 1.77
CA PHE A 236 -19.08 -7.36 2.40
C PHE A 236 -18.69 -6.00 2.98
N TRP A 237 -19.09 -4.91 2.31
CA TRP A 237 -18.84 -3.57 2.85
C TRP A 237 -19.61 -3.36 4.16
N THR A 238 -20.84 -3.85 4.27
CA THR A 238 -21.62 -3.86 5.53
C THR A 238 -20.88 -4.62 6.64
N TYR A 239 -20.32 -5.79 6.34
CA TYR A 239 -19.57 -6.57 7.34
C TYR A 239 -18.31 -5.86 7.80
N ILE A 240 -17.55 -5.25 6.87
CA ILE A 240 -16.36 -4.47 7.20
C ILE A 240 -16.72 -3.27 8.09
N LEU A 241 -17.80 -2.56 7.76
CA LEU A 241 -18.30 -1.45 8.58
C LEU A 241 -18.74 -1.93 9.97
N GLY A 242 -19.46 -3.05 10.05
CA GLY A 242 -19.89 -3.65 11.32
C GLY A 242 -18.70 -4.01 12.22
N LEU A 243 -17.65 -4.63 11.67
CA LEU A 243 -16.41 -4.87 12.41
C LEU A 243 -15.76 -3.57 12.88
N GLY A 244 -15.78 -2.53 12.04
CA GLY A 244 -15.33 -1.20 12.43
C GLY A 244 -16.14 -0.61 13.58
N PHE A 245 -17.47 -0.75 13.56
CA PHE A 245 -18.33 -0.23 14.61
C PHE A 245 -18.10 -0.88 15.97
N LEU A 246 -17.69 -2.15 16.02
CA LEU A 246 -17.28 -2.80 17.27
C LEU A 246 -16.07 -2.10 17.91
N GLY A 247 -15.15 -1.54 17.11
CA GLY A 247 -13.97 -0.82 17.59
C GLY A 247 -14.20 0.68 17.83
N PHE A 248 -15.13 1.30 17.08
CA PHE A 248 -15.34 2.76 17.08
C PHE A 248 -16.73 3.20 17.61
N GLY A 249 -17.50 2.31 18.21
CA GLY A 249 -18.76 2.63 18.90
C GLY A 249 -19.85 3.21 17.99
N LEU A 250 -20.14 2.55 16.85
CA LEU A 250 -21.18 2.99 15.88
C LEU A 250 -20.98 4.42 15.35
N SER A 251 -19.75 4.93 15.42
CA SER A 251 -19.43 6.30 15.00
C SER A 251 -19.60 6.51 13.48
N PRO A 252 -20.19 7.63 13.03
CA PRO A 252 -20.31 7.95 11.59
C PRO A 252 -18.94 8.13 10.90
N TYR A 253 -17.87 8.31 11.68
CA TYR A 253 -16.50 8.43 11.16
C TYR A 253 -15.87 7.08 10.78
N THR A 254 -16.48 5.96 11.16
CA THR A 254 -15.88 4.62 11.03
C THR A 254 -15.49 4.26 9.60
N GLY A 255 -16.42 4.39 8.65
CA GLY A 255 -16.15 4.07 7.24
C GLY A 255 -15.06 4.95 6.63
N MET A 256 -14.95 6.20 7.09
CA MET A 256 -13.89 7.12 6.65
C MET A 256 -12.50 6.58 7.03
N TYR A 257 -12.32 6.16 8.29
CA TYR A 257 -11.06 5.58 8.73
C TYR A 257 -10.70 4.30 7.96
N ILE A 258 -11.70 3.45 7.69
CA ILE A 258 -11.52 2.22 6.91
C ILE A 258 -11.09 2.55 5.47
N SER A 259 -11.80 3.44 4.77
CA SER A 259 -11.47 3.81 3.39
C SER A 259 -10.09 4.44 3.25
N ILE A 260 -9.70 5.32 4.18
CA ILE A 260 -8.33 5.88 4.20
C ILE A 260 -7.31 4.75 4.42
N PHE A 261 -7.52 3.89 5.42
CA PHE A 261 -6.61 2.80 5.72
C PHE A 261 -6.40 1.89 4.50
N LEU A 262 -7.48 1.47 3.84
CA LEU A 262 -7.42 0.67 2.63
C LEU A 262 -6.65 1.38 1.52
N ASN A 263 -6.84 2.69 1.34
CA ASN A 263 -6.15 3.44 0.30
C ASN A 263 -4.64 3.65 0.59
N ILE A 264 -4.26 3.81 1.86
CA ILE A 264 -2.83 3.81 2.28
C ILE A 264 -2.20 2.43 2.04
N LEU A 265 -2.94 1.36 2.34
CA LEU A 265 -2.50 0.00 2.03
C LEU A 265 -2.34 -0.21 0.52
N THR A 266 -3.20 0.39 -0.30
CA THR A 266 -3.06 0.40 -1.77
C THR A 266 -1.77 1.09 -2.20
N ILE A 267 -1.40 2.25 -1.64
CA ILE A 267 -0.12 2.92 -1.94
C ILE A 267 1.08 1.99 -1.65
N LEU A 268 1.05 1.31 -0.50
CA LEU A 268 2.08 0.33 -0.14
C LEU A 268 2.13 -0.83 -1.13
N PHE A 269 0.97 -1.33 -1.56
CA PHE A 269 0.86 -2.42 -2.53
C PHE A 269 1.29 -2.00 -3.94
N MET A 270 1.03 -0.76 -4.36
CA MET A 270 1.55 -0.19 -5.61
C MET A 270 3.08 -0.29 -5.62
N TYR A 271 3.75 0.14 -4.54
CA TYR A 271 5.21 0.02 -4.42
C TYR A 271 5.67 -1.44 -4.46
N LYS A 272 5.05 -2.32 -3.66
CA LYS A 272 5.46 -3.73 -3.56
C LYS A 272 5.31 -4.45 -4.90
N LEU A 273 4.16 -4.28 -5.57
CA LEU A 273 3.88 -4.94 -6.82
C LEU A 273 4.70 -4.34 -7.97
N GLY A 274 4.85 -3.02 -8.04
CA GLY A 274 5.71 -2.34 -9.02
C GLY A 274 7.18 -2.78 -8.89
N SER A 275 7.66 -2.89 -7.65
CA SER A 275 9.01 -3.40 -7.35
C SER A 275 9.21 -4.86 -7.75
N LEU A 276 8.18 -5.69 -7.55
CA LEU A 276 8.20 -7.11 -7.88
C LEU A 276 8.13 -7.37 -9.40
N MET A 277 7.20 -6.71 -10.09
CA MET A 277 6.91 -6.95 -11.50
C MET A 277 7.90 -6.25 -12.43
N PHE A 278 8.49 -5.13 -12.00
CA PHE A 278 9.34 -4.29 -12.84
C PHE A 278 10.65 -3.91 -12.16
N SER A 279 10.67 -2.88 -11.32
CA SER A 279 11.87 -2.37 -10.65
C SER A 279 11.51 -1.57 -9.39
N GLN A 280 12.44 -1.47 -8.43
CA GLN A 280 12.24 -0.65 -7.22
C GLN A 280 11.97 0.83 -7.54
N ARG A 281 12.55 1.34 -8.63
CA ARG A 281 12.34 2.73 -9.08
C ARG A 281 10.89 2.93 -9.56
N LEU A 282 10.40 2.03 -10.40
CA LEU A 282 9.02 2.04 -10.87
C LEU A 282 8.03 1.86 -9.71
N GLY A 283 8.36 1.02 -8.72
CA GLY A 283 7.61 0.92 -7.47
C GLY A 283 7.44 2.28 -6.78
N ILE A 284 8.52 3.06 -6.64
CA ILE A 284 8.44 4.42 -6.07
C ILE A 284 7.58 5.35 -6.93
N ILE A 285 7.85 5.43 -8.24
CA ILE A 285 7.13 6.33 -9.15
C ILE A 285 5.63 6.04 -9.13
N SER A 286 5.25 4.77 -9.26
CA SER A 286 3.84 4.35 -9.25
C SER A 286 3.15 4.63 -7.92
N SER A 287 3.81 4.37 -6.79
CA SER A 287 3.25 4.70 -5.46
C SER A 287 3.11 6.21 -5.23
N LEU A 288 4.05 7.02 -5.73
CA LEU A 288 4.01 8.48 -5.64
C LEU A 288 2.87 9.06 -6.48
N LEU A 289 2.74 8.64 -7.74
CA LEU A 289 1.65 9.04 -8.63
C LEU A 289 0.29 8.63 -8.05
N TYR A 290 0.17 7.42 -7.50
CA TYR A 290 -1.06 6.96 -6.83
C TYR A 290 -1.38 7.77 -5.57
N ALA A 291 -0.37 8.08 -4.76
CA ALA A 291 -0.57 8.86 -3.53
C ALA A 291 -1.09 10.28 -3.80
N ALA A 292 -0.65 10.89 -4.91
CA ALA A 292 -0.97 12.25 -5.32
C ALA A 292 -2.09 12.37 -6.37
N SER A 293 -2.70 11.25 -6.80
CA SER A 293 -3.75 11.27 -7.84
C SER A 293 -5.05 11.86 -7.28
N PRO A 294 -5.62 12.92 -7.90
CA PRO A 294 -6.81 13.60 -7.39
C PRO A 294 -8.03 12.68 -7.19
N ILE A 295 -8.41 11.90 -8.20
CA ILE A 295 -9.56 10.99 -8.10
C ILE A 295 -9.35 9.90 -7.05
N VAL A 296 -8.11 9.44 -6.86
CA VAL A 296 -7.76 8.44 -5.83
C VAL A 296 -7.91 9.04 -4.43
N ILE A 297 -7.47 10.28 -4.23
CA ILE A 297 -7.60 10.98 -2.94
C ILE A 297 -9.07 11.22 -2.63
N LEU A 298 -9.85 11.70 -3.61
CA LEU A 298 -11.30 11.93 -3.43
C LEU A 298 -12.05 10.63 -3.15
N SER A 299 -11.75 9.56 -3.88
CA SER A 299 -12.32 8.24 -3.63
C SER A 299 -11.97 7.70 -2.23
N ALA A 300 -10.79 8.01 -1.68
CA ALA A 300 -10.41 7.62 -0.32
C ALA A 300 -11.20 8.37 0.77
N ARG A 301 -11.71 9.58 0.47
CA ARG A 301 -12.56 10.37 1.38
C ARG A 301 -14.04 9.97 1.32
N MET A 302 -14.39 9.03 0.45
CA MET A 302 -15.74 8.49 0.30
C MET A 302 -15.82 7.10 0.95
N PRO A 303 -16.50 6.94 2.10
CA PRO A 303 -16.65 5.64 2.77
C PRO A 303 -17.65 4.74 2.04
N TYR A 304 -17.22 4.14 0.93
CA TYR A 304 -18.10 3.44 0.01
C TYR A 304 -17.61 2.04 -0.34
N HIS A 305 -18.52 1.19 -0.83
CA HIS A 305 -18.21 -0.20 -1.15
C HIS A 305 -17.19 -0.36 -2.27
N THR A 306 -16.95 0.69 -3.06
CA THR A 306 -15.93 0.71 -4.11
C THR A 306 -14.52 0.98 -3.59
N SER A 307 -14.35 1.47 -2.36
CA SER A 307 -13.03 1.77 -1.77
C SER A 307 -12.04 0.60 -1.75
N PRO A 308 -12.45 -0.67 -1.52
CA PRO A 308 -11.54 -1.82 -1.55
C PRO A 308 -11.08 -2.24 -2.95
N ILE A 309 -11.79 -1.84 -4.03
CA ILE A 309 -11.57 -2.35 -5.39
C ILE A 309 -10.12 -2.14 -5.86
N PRO A 310 -9.49 -0.96 -5.75
CA PRO A 310 -8.12 -0.77 -6.22
C PRO A 310 -7.09 -1.70 -5.53
N LEU A 311 -7.26 -1.95 -4.23
CA LEU A 311 -6.40 -2.87 -3.47
C LEU A 311 -6.61 -4.31 -3.94
N LEU A 312 -7.86 -4.74 -4.12
CA LEU A 312 -8.19 -6.07 -4.58
C LEU A 312 -7.75 -6.31 -6.03
N THR A 313 -7.80 -5.30 -6.90
CA THR A 313 -7.23 -5.36 -8.25
C THR A 313 -5.72 -5.58 -8.22
N LEU A 314 -4.99 -4.92 -7.32
CA LEU A 314 -3.56 -5.18 -7.12
C LEU A 314 -3.29 -6.58 -6.58
N PHE A 315 -4.11 -7.06 -5.65
CA PHE A 315 -4.00 -8.40 -5.10
C PHE A 315 -4.25 -9.49 -6.15
N TYR A 316 -5.28 -9.29 -6.99
CA TYR A 316 -5.58 -10.10 -8.17
C TYR A 316 -4.40 -10.14 -9.14
N LEU A 317 -3.86 -8.97 -9.53
CA LEU A 317 -2.72 -8.88 -10.45
C LEU A 317 -1.45 -9.53 -9.88
N TRP A 318 -1.21 -9.36 -8.57
CA TRP A 318 -0.11 -10.02 -7.86
C TRP A 318 -0.24 -11.54 -7.87
N ALA A 319 -1.43 -12.06 -7.55
CA ALA A 319 -1.71 -13.49 -7.53
C ALA A 319 -1.58 -14.10 -8.93
N LEU A 320 -2.13 -13.44 -9.96
CA LEU A 320 -1.95 -13.83 -11.36
C LEU A 320 -0.47 -13.88 -11.75
N TYR A 321 0.29 -12.83 -11.44
CA TYR A 321 1.70 -12.75 -11.75
C TYR A 321 2.49 -13.90 -11.11
N LYS A 322 2.23 -14.19 -9.83
CA LYS A 322 2.89 -15.29 -9.12
C LYS A 322 2.48 -16.66 -9.69
N TRP A 323 1.21 -16.87 -9.98
CA TRP A 323 0.74 -18.12 -10.56
C TRP A 323 1.38 -18.39 -11.93
N VAL A 324 1.32 -17.43 -12.86
CA VAL A 324 1.88 -17.56 -14.21
C VAL A 324 3.42 -17.70 -14.17
N LYS A 325 4.09 -17.21 -13.12
CA LYS A 325 5.53 -17.43 -12.87
C LYS A 325 5.87 -18.82 -12.32
N GLY A 326 4.91 -19.71 -12.17
CA GLY A 326 5.13 -21.10 -11.77
C GLY A 326 4.93 -21.38 -10.28
N TYR A 327 4.21 -20.52 -9.55
CA TYR A 327 3.85 -20.76 -8.16
C TYR A 327 2.36 -21.11 -8.06
N PRO A 328 1.98 -22.40 -8.18
CA PRO A 328 0.59 -22.78 -8.38
C PRO A 328 -0.31 -22.57 -7.16
N LYS A 329 0.28 -22.44 -5.96
CA LYS A 329 -0.44 -22.05 -4.72
C LYS A 329 -1.12 -20.68 -4.78
N TYR A 330 -0.81 -19.85 -5.77
CA TYR A 330 -1.45 -18.55 -5.96
C TYR A 330 -2.72 -18.62 -6.82
N PHE A 331 -2.99 -19.74 -7.49
CA PHE A 331 -4.22 -19.91 -8.28
C PHE A 331 -5.50 -19.78 -7.42
N PRO A 332 -5.62 -20.44 -6.25
CA PRO A 332 -6.75 -20.20 -5.34
C PRO A 332 -6.87 -18.73 -4.92
N VAL A 333 -5.76 -18.01 -4.79
CA VAL A 333 -5.75 -16.58 -4.41
C VAL A 333 -6.33 -15.70 -5.53
N VAL A 334 -6.12 -16.07 -6.80
CA VAL A 334 -6.79 -15.40 -7.94
C VAL A 334 -8.30 -15.55 -7.85
N ILE A 335 -8.77 -16.77 -7.58
CA ILE A 335 -10.20 -17.09 -7.44
C ILE A 335 -10.82 -16.33 -6.26
N LEU A 336 -10.14 -16.35 -5.11
CA LEU A 336 -10.54 -15.57 -3.94
C LEU A 336 -10.67 -14.08 -4.30
N SER A 337 -9.68 -13.52 -5.00
CA SER A 337 -9.70 -12.11 -5.37
C SER A 337 -10.91 -11.77 -6.25
N LEU A 338 -11.25 -12.62 -7.22
CA LEU A 338 -12.42 -12.43 -8.09
C LEU A 338 -13.73 -12.52 -7.31
N ALA A 339 -13.86 -13.50 -6.40
CA ALA A 339 -15.05 -13.65 -5.57
C ALA A 339 -15.23 -12.48 -4.59
N LEU A 340 -14.14 -11.95 -4.03
CA LEU A 340 -14.17 -10.73 -3.21
C LEU A 340 -14.57 -9.51 -4.05
N LEU A 341 -13.97 -9.33 -5.22
CA LEU A 341 -14.29 -8.22 -6.12
C LEU A 341 -15.77 -8.23 -6.52
N TYR A 342 -16.33 -9.40 -6.83
CA TYR A 342 -17.77 -9.57 -7.10
C TYR A 342 -18.65 -9.12 -5.92
N ASN A 343 -18.26 -9.43 -4.69
CA ASN A 343 -19.01 -9.03 -3.50
C ASN A 343 -18.99 -7.52 -3.24
N PHE A 344 -17.97 -6.80 -3.73
CA PHE A 344 -17.95 -5.34 -3.62
C PHE A 344 -18.67 -4.69 -4.79
N GLU A 345 -18.33 -5.05 -6.01
CA GLU A 345 -18.87 -4.37 -7.18
C GLU A 345 -18.85 -5.27 -8.42
N ILE A 346 -20.03 -5.53 -8.97
CA ILE A 346 -20.22 -6.34 -10.19
C ILE A 346 -19.49 -5.74 -11.40
N ALA A 347 -19.24 -4.41 -11.41
CA ALA A 347 -18.41 -3.76 -12.42
C ALA A 347 -16.98 -4.35 -12.54
N ALA A 348 -16.50 -5.09 -11.53
CA ALA A 348 -15.21 -5.77 -11.57
C ALA A 348 -15.21 -7.08 -12.39
N PHE A 349 -16.36 -7.54 -12.88
CA PHE A 349 -16.52 -8.74 -13.69
C PHE A 349 -15.57 -8.88 -14.90
N PRO A 350 -15.14 -7.81 -15.61
CA PRO A 350 -14.17 -7.94 -16.69
C PRO A 350 -12.85 -8.64 -16.29
N LEU A 351 -12.48 -8.64 -15.00
CA LEU A 351 -11.31 -9.40 -14.51
C LEU A 351 -11.50 -10.92 -14.57
N ALA A 352 -12.75 -11.42 -14.52
CA ALA A 352 -13.02 -12.83 -14.76
C ALA A 352 -12.66 -13.22 -16.20
N ILE A 353 -12.92 -12.33 -17.18
CA ILE A 353 -12.55 -12.56 -18.59
C ILE A 353 -11.02 -12.63 -18.73
N VAL A 354 -10.27 -11.73 -18.08
CA VAL A 354 -8.80 -11.79 -18.07
C VAL A 354 -8.30 -13.13 -17.52
N PHE A 355 -8.90 -13.60 -16.43
CA PHE A 355 -8.58 -14.89 -15.83
C PHE A 355 -8.83 -16.06 -16.80
N LEU A 356 -9.98 -16.07 -17.47
CA LEU A 356 -10.35 -17.10 -18.45
C LEU A 356 -9.41 -17.10 -19.65
N ILE A 357 -9.05 -15.93 -20.18
CA ILE A 357 -8.07 -15.78 -21.27
C ILE A 357 -6.73 -16.39 -20.86
N ILE A 358 -6.22 -16.05 -19.68
CA ILE A 358 -4.95 -16.59 -19.17
C ILE A 358 -5.04 -18.10 -19.02
N LEU A 359 -6.13 -18.61 -18.42
CA LEU A 359 -6.35 -20.04 -18.23
C LEU A 359 -6.36 -20.80 -19.56
N PHE A 360 -7.10 -20.30 -20.55
CA PHE A 360 -7.19 -20.86 -21.90
C PHE A 360 -5.82 -20.90 -22.57
N PHE A 361 -5.09 -19.78 -22.62
CA PHE A 361 -3.73 -19.74 -23.19
C PHE A 361 -2.76 -20.67 -22.45
N GLY A 362 -2.92 -20.82 -21.14
CA GLY A 362 -2.13 -21.74 -20.33
C GLY A 362 -2.29 -23.19 -20.76
N PHE A 363 -3.53 -23.65 -20.92
CA PHE A 363 -3.83 -25.03 -21.32
C PHE A 363 -3.54 -25.29 -22.80
N CYS A 364 -3.99 -24.44 -23.71
CA CYS A 364 -3.73 -24.59 -25.14
C CYS A 364 -2.23 -24.57 -25.43
N GLY A 365 -1.48 -23.71 -24.73
CA GLY A 365 -0.02 -23.64 -24.84
C GLY A 365 0.74 -24.70 -24.02
N LYS A 366 0.04 -25.68 -23.43
CA LYS A 366 0.58 -26.76 -22.56
C LYS A 366 1.58 -26.24 -21.52
N LYS A 367 1.30 -25.09 -20.91
CA LYS A 367 2.22 -24.45 -19.96
C LYS A 367 2.24 -25.21 -18.64
N LYS A 368 3.44 -25.44 -18.09
CA LYS A 368 3.63 -26.14 -16.81
C LYS A 368 2.80 -25.54 -15.66
N TRP A 369 2.71 -24.21 -15.58
CA TRP A 369 1.95 -23.52 -14.53
C TRP A 369 0.43 -23.72 -14.64
N ALA A 370 -0.10 -24.03 -15.84
CA ALA A 370 -1.50 -24.34 -16.04
C ALA A 370 -1.81 -25.78 -15.62
N GLY A 371 -1.00 -26.75 -16.08
CA GLY A 371 -1.15 -28.15 -15.65
C GLY A 371 -0.98 -28.35 -14.13
N ALA A 372 -0.12 -27.55 -13.49
CA ALA A 372 0.13 -27.62 -12.05
C ALA A 372 -1.11 -27.32 -11.18
N ILE A 373 -2.18 -26.71 -11.72
CA ILE A 373 -3.40 -26.41 -10.95
C ILE A 373 -4.32 -27.63 -10.80
N LEU A 374 -4.12 -28.69 -11.61
CA LEU A 374 -4.97 -29.88 -11.62
C LEU A 374 -4.74 -30.82 -10.43
N THR A 375 -3.87 -30.46 -9.49
CA THR A 375 -3.67 -31.24 -8.27
C THR A 375 -4.89 -31.14 -7.34
N LYS A 376 -5.27 -32.26 -6.70
CA LYS A 376 -6.39 -32.30 -5.73
C LYS A 376 -6.30 -31.20 -4.67
N LYS A 377 -5.09 -30.95 -4.15
CA LYS A 377 -4.82 -29.92 -3.14
C LYS A 377 -5.17 -28.51 -3.64
N ILE A 378 -4.80 -28.16 -4.86
CA ILE A 378 -5.13 -26.85 -5.43
C ILE A 378 -6.62 -26.77 -5.75
N GLY A 379 -7.20 -27.83 -6.31
CA GLY A 379 -8.65 -27.92 -6.53
C GLY A 379 -9.45 -27.63 -5.25
N PHE A 380 -9.12 -28.30 -4.15
CA PHE A 380 -9.77 -28.08 -2.84
C PHE A 380 -9.66 -26.61 -2.38
N TYR A 381 -8.46 -26.04 -2.37
CA TYR A 381 -8.28 -24.65 -1.95
C TYR A 381 -8.97 -23.66 -2.88
N SER A 382 -9.01 -23.92 -4.19
CA SER A 382 -9.72 -23.09 -5.17
C SER A 382 -11.22 -23.12 -4.95
N THR A 383 -11.80 -24.29 -4.68
CA THR A 383 -13.22 -24.42 -4.32
C THR A 383 -13.53 -23.68 -3.04
N ALA A 384 -12.72 -23.85 -1.99
CA ALA A 384 -12.88 -23.09 -0.74
C ALA A 384 -12.74 -21.58 -0.95
N ALA A 385 -11.76 -21.15 -1.75
CA ALA A 385 -11.53 -19.75 -2.09
C ALA A 385 -12.70 -19.10 -2.85
N PHE A 386 -13.50 -19.88 -3.57
CA PHE A 386 -14.73 -19.41 -4.21
C PHE A 386 -15.92 -19.46 -3.25
N LEU A 387 -16.18 -20.62 -2.62
CA LEU A 387 -17.40 -20.85 -1.84
C LEU A 387 -17.45 -20.01 -0.58
N VAL A 388 -16.35 -19.87 0.17
CA VAL A 388 -16.34 -19.12 1.44
C VAL A 388 -16.79 -17.67 1.26
N PRO A 389 -16.20 -16.86 0.35
CA PRO A 389 -16.66 -15.49 0.16
C PRO A 389 -18.04 -15.39 -0.52
N MET A 390 -18.44 -16.40 -1.30
CA MET A 390 -19.75 -16.42 -1.95
C MET A 390 -20.87 -16.94 -1.02
N LEU A 391 -20.53 -17.47 0.15
CA LEU A 391 -21.47 -18.17 1.02
C LEU A 391 -22.73 -17.36 1.38
N PRO A 392 -22.66 -16.06 1.76
CA PRO A 392 -23.87 -15.29 2.05
C PRO A 392 -24.82 -15.19 0.85
N MET A 393 -24.25 -14.91 -0.33
CA MET A 393 -25.00 -14.82 -1.59
C MET A 393 -25.62 -16.16 -1.97
N LEU A 394 -24.88 -17.26 -1.80
CA LEU A 394 -25.39 -18.61 -2.07
C LEU A 394 -26.53 -18.96 -1.11
N ILE A 395 -26.42 -18.67 0.18
CA ILE A 395 -27.51 -18.89 1.16
C ILE A 395 -28.75 -18.10 0.74
N TYR A 396 -28.58 -16.84 0.32
CA TYR A 396 -29.68 -16.03 -0.19
C TYR A 396 -30.34 -16.69 -1.41
N ASP A 397 -29.54 -17.12 -2.39
CA ASP A 397 -30.05 -17.77 -3.59
C ASP A 397 -30.78 -19.09 -3.30
N PHE A 398 -30.22 -19.97 -2.47
CA PHE A 398 -30.88 -21.21 -2.07
C PHE A 398 -32.21 -20.95 -1.33
N GLY A 399 -32.28 -19.88 -0.53
CA GLY A 399 -33.49 -19.51 0.20
C GLY A 399 -34.58 -18.83 -0.65
N HIS A 400 -34.23 -18.30 -1.83
CA HIS A 400 -35.13 -17.45 -2.64
C HIS A 400 -35.31 -17.91 -4.10
N GLY A 401 -34.81 -19.10 -4.47
CA GLY A 401 -34.95 -19.66 -5.82
C GLY A 401 -33.93 -19.14 -6.84
N PHE A 402 -32.69 -18.91 -6.41
CA PHE A 402 -31.56 -18.44 -7.23
C PHE A 402 -31.74 -17.11 -7.98
N PRO A 403 -32.41 -16.09 -7.41
CA PRO A 403 -32.64 -14.85 -8.12
C PRO A 403 -31.33 -14.15 -8.52
N GLN A 404 -30.28 -14.14 -7.68
CA GLN A 404 -29.05 -13.42 -7.99
C GLN A 404 -28.27 -14.10 -9.10
N THR A 405 -28.09 -15.42 -9.01
CA THR A 405 -27.40 -16.20 -10.04
C THR A 405 -28.11 -16.11 -11.39
N LEU A 406 -29.42 -16.33 -11.44
CA LEU A 406 -30.18 -16.29 -12.70
C LEU A 406 -30.19 -14.87 -13.30
N ARG A 407 -30.38 -13.84 -12.47
CA ARG A 407 -30.39 -12.45 -12.93
C ARG A 407 -29.00 -11.97 -13.35
N LEU A 408 -27.93 -12.43 -12.70
CA LEU A 408 -26.56 -12.17 -13.14
C LEU A 408 -26.29 -12.78 -14.52
N LEU A 409 -26.68 -14.04 -14.74
CA LEU A 409 -26.53 -14.69 -16.03
C LEU A 409 -27.33 -13.97 -17.12
N ALA A 410 -28.57 -13.59 -16.83
CA ALA A 410 -29.40 -12.78 -17.71
C ALA A 410 -28.76 -11.42 -18.01
N TRP A 411 -28.21 -10.75 -16.99
CA TRP A 411 -27.52 -9.47 -17.12
C TRP A 411 -26.26 -9.58 -17.99
N ILE A 412 -25.45 -10.63 -17.81
CA ILE A 412 -24.27 -10.89 -18.65
C ILE A 412 -24.70 -11.14 -20.10
N GLY A 413 -25.68 -12.01 -20.33
CA GLY A 413 -26.20 -12.30 -21.66
C GLY A 413 -26.73 -11.04 -22.36
N TYR A 414 -27.54 -10.25 -21.64
CA TYR A 414 -28.04 -8.96 -22.10
C TYR A 414 -26.90 -8.00 -22.48
N LYS A 415 -25.87 -7.84 -21.64
CA LYS A 415 -24.75 -6.94 -21.93
C LYS A 415 -23.96 -7.38 -23.16
N ILE A 416 -23.82 -8.68 -23.40
CA ILE A 416 -23.21 -9.21 -24.63
C ILE A 416 -24.07 -8.85 -25.84
N LEU A 417 -25.39 -9.03 -25.78
CA LEU A 417 -26.30 -8.67 -26.87
C LEU A 417 -26.24 -7.17 -27.19
N VAL A 418 -26.28 -6.30 -26.17
CA VAL A 418 -26.16 -4.84 -26.34
C VAL A 418 -24.82 -4.45 -26.95
N PHE A 419 -23.73 -5.12 -26.58
CA PHE A 419 -22.42 -4.90 -27.21
C PHE A 419 -22.43 -5.17 -28.71
N PHE A 420 -23.19 -6.18 -29.17
CA PHE A 420 -23.40 -6.50 -30.58
C PHE A 420 -24.53 -5.71 -31.25
N GLY A 421 -25.05 -4.66 -30.60
CA GLY A 421 -26.00 -3.72 -31.21
C GLY A 421 -27.49 -4.02 -30.98
N TYR A 422 -27.83 -4.99 -30.12
CA TYR A 422 -29.23 -5.18 -29.73
C TYR A 422 -29.75 -4.00 -28.88
N PRO A 423 -31.02 -3.61 -29.03
CA PRO A 423 -31.61 -2.51 -28.28
C PRO A 423 -31.67 -2.82 -26.77
N PRO A 424 -31.49 -1.80 -25.90
CA PRO A 424 -31.59 -1.99 -24.46
C PRO A 424 -33.02 -2.35 -24.04
N PHE A 425 -33.17 -3.19 -23.01
CA PHE A 425 -34.50 -3.59 -22.47
C PHE A 425 -35.33 -2.41 -21.95
N HIS A 426 -34.67 -1.32 -21.56
CA HIS A 426 -35.31 -0.07 -21.15
C HIS A 426 -34.94 1.03 -22.16
N PRO A 427 -35.62 1.11 -23.32
CA PRO A 427 -35.32 2.09 -24.35
C PRO A 427 -35.53 3.55 -23.91
N GLU A 428 -36.30 3.76 -22.84
CA GLU A 428 -36.59 5.09 -22.27
C GLU A 428 -35.42 5.68 -21.47
N ILE A 429 -34.47 4.85 -21.05
CA ILE A 429 -33.22 5.31 -20.45
C ILE A 429 -32.19 5.40 -21.56
N ALA A 430 -32.08 6.60 -22.16
CA ALA A 430 -31.10 6.87 -23.20
C ALA A 430 -29.70 6.49 -22.71
N SER A 431 -29.13 5.43 -23.27
CA SER A 431 -27.75 5.05 -22.96
C SER A 431 -26.80 6.14 -23.46
N PRO A 432 -25.78 6.52 -22.67
CA PRO A 432 -24.81 7.52 -23.10
C PRO A 432 -24.25 7.24 -24.49
N ASN A 433 -24.20 8.27 -25.34
CA ASN A 433 -23.59 8.15 -26.66
C ASN A 433 -22.05 8.12 -26.56
N PHE A 434 -21.37 7.76 -27.65
CA PHE A 434 -19.90 7.67 -27.66
C PHE A 434 -19.21 9.01 -27.34
N THR A 435 -19.83 10.14 -27.68
CA THR A 435 -19.32 11.47 -27.34
C THR A 435 -19.34 11.70 -25.82
N GLN A 436 -20.45 11.37 -25.14
CA GLN A 436 -20.57 11.43 -23.69
C GLN A 436 -19.59 10.47 -23.00
N MET A 437 -19.40 9.27 -23.55
CA MET A 437 -18.36 8.35 -23.08
C MET A 437 -16.95 8.96 -23.24
N GLY A 438 -16.67 9.62 -24.36
CA GLY A 438 -15.42 10.34 -24.58
C GLY A 438 -15.16 11.41 -23.52
N TYR A 439 -16.16 12.23 -23.20
CA TYR A 439 -16.06 13.21 -22.11
C TYR A 439 -15.87 12.56 -20.74
N PHE A 440 -16.55 11.44 -20.47
CA PHE A 440 -16.39 10.70 -19.23
C PHE A 440 -14.96 10.16 -19.05
N ILE A 441 -14.40 9.52 -20.09
CA ILE A 441 -13.02 9.01 -20.07
C ILE A 441 -11.99 10.15 -20.01
N ALA A 442 -12.24 11.28 -20.69
CA ALA A 442 -11.42 12.47 -20.59
C ALA A 442 -11.42 13.05 -19.16
N GLY A 443 -12.60 13.15 -18.54
CA GLY A 443 -12.76 13.60 -17.15
C GLY A 443 -12.12 12.66 -16.13
N PHE A 444 -12.19 11.34 -16.35
CA PHE A 444 -11.43 10.36 -15.58
C PHE A 444 -9.93 10.58 -15.74
N THR A 445 -9.44 10.71 -16.98
CA THR A 445 -8.01 10.88 -17.29
C THR A 445 -7.45 12.16 -16.66
N ASN A 446 -8.19 13.27 -16.75
CA ASN A 446 -7.85 14.52 -16.07
C ASN A 446 -7.66 14.28 -14.56
N ARG A 447 -8.71 13.80 -13.87
CA ARG A 447 -8.69 13.64 -12.41
C ARG A 447 -7.75 12.53 -11.93
N LEU A 448 -7.38 11.59 -12.79
CA LEU A 448 -6.39 10.57 -12.46
C LEU A 448 -4.96 11.12 -12.54
N ILE A 449 -4.64 11.89 -13.58
CA ILE A 449 -3.26 12.24 -13.95
C ILE A 449 -2.89 13.66 -13.54
N PHE A 450 -3.65 14.66 -13.98
CA PHE A 450 -3.31 16.07 -13.82
C PHE A 450 -4.57 16.94 -13.85
N LEU A 451 -5.08 17.27 -12.67
CA LEU A 451 -6.32 18.04 -12.50
C LEU A 451 -6.29 19.43 -13.16
N PRO A 452 -5.18 20.20 -13.09
CA PRO A 452 -5.16 21.57 -13.63
C PRO A 452 -5.39 21.69 -15.13
N ASN A 453 -5.14 20.64 -15.92
CA ASN A 453 -5.23 20.74 -17.39
C ASN A 453 -5.60 19.39 -18.04
N THR A 454 -6.82 19.33 -18.60
CA THR A 454 -7.35 18.13 -19.28
C THR A 454 -6.51 17.70 -20.47
N TYR A 455 -6.10 18.65 -21.32
CA TYR A 455 -5.34 18.34 -22.54
C TYR A 455 -3.97 17.74 -22.20
N PHE A 456 -3.28 18.31 -21.23
CA PHE A 456 -2.00 17.78 -20.75
C PHE A 456 -2.15 16.35 -20.21
N ALA A 457 -3.20 16.10 -19.41
CA ALA A 457 -3.49 14.76 -18.88
C ALA A 457 -3.75 13.75 -20.01
N ILE A 458 -4.55 14.11 -21.02
CA ILE A 458 -4.84 13.26 -22.18
C ILE A 458 -3.58 12.98 -22.99
N ILE A 459 -2.80 14.01 -23.32
CA ILE A 459 -1.54 13.86 -24.07
C ILE A 459 -0.60 12.92 -23.31
N LEU A 460 -0.44 13.11 -21.99
CA LEU A 460 0.41 12.26 -21.18
C LEU A 460 -0.10 10.80 -21.13
N MET A 461 -1.42 10.58 -21.06
CA MET A 461 -1.99 9.24 -21.13
C MET A 461 -1.73 8.58 -22.49
N VAL A 462 -1.96 9.29 -23.59
CA VAL A 462 -1.75 8.79 -24.96
C VAL A 462 -0.28 8.45 -25.19
N LEU A 463 0.65 9.32 -24.80
CA LEU A 463 2.09 9.05 -24.89
C LEU A 463 2.50 7.84 -24.05
N SER A 464 1.93 7.71 -22.84
CA SER A 464 2.22 6.58 -21.96
C SER A 464 1.71 5.25 -22.55
N LEU A 465 0.48 5.24 -23.11
CA LEU A 465 -0.10 4.08 -23.78
C LEU A 465 0.68 3.72 -25.06
N GLY A 466 1.00 4.71 -25.90
CA GLY A 466 1.80 4.50 -27.11
C GLY A 466 3.16 3.90 -26.79
N PHE A 467 3.85 4.42 -25.77
CA PHE A 467 5.11 3.85 -25.29
C PHE A 467 4.94 2.43 -24.74
N PHE A 468 3.91 2.19 -23.94
CA PHE A 468 3.63 0.89 -23.34
C PHE A 468 3.34 -0.18 -24.41
N TYR A 469 2.47 0.12 -25.38
CA TYR A 469 2.12 -0.82 -26.44
C TYR A 469 3.25 -1.02 -27.45
N LYS A 470 4.04 0.03 -27.76
CA LYS A 470 5.28 -0.14 -28.52
C LYS A 470 6.22 -1.11 -27.80
N THR A 471 6.41 -0.95 -26.50
CA THR A 471 7.26 -1.83 -25.69
C THR A 471 6.74 -3.27 -25.66
N LEU A 472 5.41 -3.47 -25.62
CA LEU A 472 4.78 -4.78 -25.75
C LEU A 472 4.99 -5.39 -27.12
N PHE A 473 4.82 -4.61 -28.18
CA PHE A 473 5.01 -5.03 -29.57
C PHE A 473 6.47 -5.44 -29.83
N ASP A 474 7.44 -4.62 -29.42
CA ASP A 474 8.87 -4.93 -29.53
C ASP A 474 9.24 -6.23 -28.77
N GLN A 475 8.61 -6.49 -27.63
CA GLN A 475 8.79 -7.75 -26.90
C GLN A 475 8.17 -8.95 -27.64
N PHE A 476 7.03 -8.73 -28.31
CA PHE A 476 6.36 -9.75 -29.07
C PHE A 476 7.18 -10.15 -30.32
N THR A 477 7.65 -9.17 -31.09
CA THR A 477 8.50 -9.39 -32.27
C THR A 477 9.83 -10.03 -31.89
N ALA A 478 10.44 -9.62 -30.76
CA ALA A 478 11.67 -10.22 -30.25
C ALA A 478 11.49 -11.57 -29.53
N LYS A 479 10.26 -12.11 -29.44
CA LYS A 479 9.92 -13.34 -28.68
C LYS A 479 10.37 -13.30 -27.20
N LYS A 480 10.46 -12.10 -26.61
CA LYS A 480 10.90 -11.85 -25.22
C LYS A 480 9.72 -11.37 -24.35
N HIS A 481 8.63 -12.15 -24.35
CA HIS A 481 7.39 -11.80 -23.66
C HIS A 481 7.58 -11.68 -22.14
N LYS A 482 7.68 -10.45 -21.61
CA LYS A 482 7.70 -10.25 -20.16
C LYS A 482 6.29 -10.38 -19.62
N THR A 483 6.07 -11.42 -18.81
CA THR A 483 4.79 -11.70 -18.11
C THR A 483 4.17 -10.45 -17.49
N SER A 484 4.99 -9.58 -16.88
CA SER A 484 4.54 -8.34 -16.24
C SER A 484 3.79 -7.39 -17.18
N PHE A 485 4.30 -7.18 -18.40
CA PHE A 485 3.69 -6.26 -19.37
C PHE A 485 2.42 -6.86 -19.97
N VAL A 486 2.45 -8.17 -20.28
CA VAL A 486 1.27 -8.86 -20.84
C VAL A 486 0.10 -8.84 -19.86
N LEU A 487 0.33 -9.19 -18.59
CA LEU A 487 -0.73 -9.17 -17.58
C LEU A 487 -1.27 -7.77 -17.33
N LEU A 488 -0.39 -6.77 -17.20
CA LEU A 488 -0.79 -5.38 -17.01
C LEU A 488 -1.64 -4.88 -18.21
N GLY A 489 -1.22 -5.18 -19.43
CA GLY A 489 -1.92 -4.80 -20.65
C GLY A 489 -3.29 -5.47 -20.76
N LEU A 490 -3.39 -6.77 -20.50
CA LEU A 490 -4.66 -7.51 -20.52
C LEU A 490 -5.65 -6.96 -19.48
N VAL A 491 -5.21 -6.76 -18.23
CA VAL A 491 -6.07 -6.20 -17.18
C VAL A 491 -6.57 -4.80 -17.55
N PHE A 492 -5.69 -3.94 -18.06
CA PHE A 492 -6.07 -2.59 -18.49
C PHE A 492 -7.07 -2.60 -19.66
N ILE A 493 -6.74 -3.31 -20.75
CA ILE A 493 -7.57 -3.35 -21.97
C ILE A 493 -8.95 -3.92 -21.66
N ILE A 494 -9.03 -5.07 -21.00
CA ILE A 494 -10.30 -5.75 -20.77
C ILE A 494 -11.19 -4.94 -19.82
N SER A 495 -10.60 -4.31 -18.80
CA SER A 495 -11.36 -3.43 -17.89
C SER A 495 -11.89 -2.19 -18.61
N LEU A 496 -11.06 -1.55 -19.45
CA LEU A 496 -11.46 -0.38 -20.24
C LEU A 496 -12.53 -0.76 -21.30
N ALA A 497 -12.36 -1.89 -21.96
CA ALA A 497 -13.32 -2.42 -22.93
C ALA A 497 -14.67 -2.71 -22.25
N GLY A 498 -14.68 -3.25 -21.03
CA GLY A 498 -15.91 -3.46 -20.27
C GLY A 498 -16.67 -2.15 -19.99
N ILE A 499 -15.97 -1.07 -19.65
CA ILE A 499 -16.58 0.24 -19.43
C ILE A 499 -17.17 0.81 -20.73
N ILE A 500 -16.42 0.73 -21.83
CA ILE A 500 -16.87 1.21 -23.14
C ILE A 500 -18.06 0.40 -23.64
N ALA A 501 -17.99 -0.94 -23.55
CA ALA A 501 -19.03 -1.87 -23.98
C ALA A 501 -20.35 -1.66 -23.24
N THR A 502 -20.28 -1.34 -21.94
CA THR A 502 -21.47 -1.12 -21.11
C THR A 502 -22.09 0.28 -21.29
N LYS A 503 -21.44 1.17 -22.03
CA LYS A 503 -21.84 2.57 -22.24
C LYS A 503 -22.18 3.31 -20.94
N THR A 504 -21.53 2.98 -19.83
CA THR A 504 -21.79 3.58 -18.53
C THR A 504 -20.97 4.84 -18.28
N THR A 505 -21.59 5.85 -17.65
CA THR A 505 -20.91 7.06 -17.14
C THR A 505 -20.81 7.05 -15.61
N SER A 506 -20.98 5.88 -14.98
CA SER A 506 -20.89 5.74 -13.53
C SER A 506 -19.43 5.67 -13.06
N GLU A 507 -19.08 6.53 -12.11
CA GLU A 507 -17.74 6.54 -11.51
C GLU A 507 -17.43 5.27 -10.71
N ALA A 508 -18.45 4.50 -10.30
CA ALA A 508 -18.26 3.23 -9.57
C ALA A 508 -17.46 2.18 -10.37
N TYR A 509 -17.41 2.32 -11.70
CA TYR A 509 -16.66 1.43 -12.59
C TYR A 509 -15.18 1.80 -12.71
N LEU A 510 -14.78 3.02 -12.35
CA LEU A 510 -13.42 3.53 -12.56
C LEU A 510 -12.34 2.96 -11.60
N PRO A 511 -12.62 2.63 -10.32
CA PRO A 511 -11.61 2.19 -9.36
C PRO A 511 -10.76 1.00 -9.81
N ILE A 512 -11.32 0.11 -10.63
CA ILE A 512 -10.60 -1.04 -11.21
C ILE A 512 -9.43 -0.60 -12.12
N LEU A 513 -9.55 0.56 -12.76
CA LEU A 513 -8.54 1.11 -13.67
C LEU A 513 -7.46 1.91 -12.95
N PHE A 514 -7.68 2.38 -11.72
CA PHE A 514 -6.72 3.27 -11.04
C PHE A 514 -5.29 2.67 -11.00
N PRO A 515 -5.08 1.43 -10.51
CA PRO A 515 -3.73 0.90 -10.38
C PRO A 515 -3.04 0.67 -11.73
N THR A 516 -3.75 0.11 -12.70
CA THR A 516 -3.17 -0.27 -14.00
C THR A 516 -2.81 0.93 -14.85
N SER A 517 -3.68 1.94 -14.85
CA SER A 517 -3.44 3.23 -15.52
C SER A 517 -2.22 3.94 -14.94
N ILE A 518 -2.09 3.96 -13.61
CA ILE A 518 -0.92 4.55 -12.94
C ILE A 518 0.36 3.76 -13.20
N PHE A 519 0.31 2.42 -13.27
CA PHE A 519 1.49 1.64 -13.68
C PHE A 519 1.93 1.96 -15.10
N ILE A 520 1.01 2.11 -16.06
CA ILE A 520 1.32 2.48 -17.43
C ILE A 520 2.05 3.83 -17.49
N ILE A 521 1.55 4.84 -16.76
CA ILE A 521 2.18 6.16 -16.67
C ILE A 521 3.54 6.07 -15.96
N ALA A 522 3.65 5.28 -14.89
CA ALA A 522 4.89 5.09 -14.16
C ALA A 522 5.97 4.40 -15.02
N ILE A 523 5.59 3.47 -15.91
CA ILE A 523 6.49 2.84 -16.88
C ILE A 523 7.08 3.88 -17.84
N PHE A 524 6.27 4.83 -18.32
CA PHE A 524 6.72 5.92 -19.16
C PHE A 524 7.76 6.80 -18.44
N PHE A 525 7.46 7.25 -17.21
CA PHE A 525 8.41 8.04 -16.40
C PHE A 525 9.67 7.27 -16.02
N ASP A 526 9.58 5.98 -15.67
CA ASP A 526 10.73 5.13 -15.36
C ASP A 526 11.71 5.08 -16.54
N LYS A 527 11.17 5.02 -17.78
CA LYS A 527 11.98 5.06 -18.99
C LYS A 527 12.63 6.42 -19.20
N LEU A 528 11.89 7.51 -19.06
CA LEU A 528 12.41 8.87 -19.25
C LEU A 528 13.55 9.18 -18.26
N LEU A 529 13.42 8.72 -17.02
CA LEU A 529 14.43 8.85 -15.96
C LEU A 529 15.70 7.98 -16.16
N GLN A 530 15.76 7.20 -17.25
CA GLN A 530 16.97 6.45 -17.66
C GLN A 530 17.68 7.08 -18.86
N LYS A 531 17.13 8.15 -19.45
CA LYS A 531 17.64 8.81 -20.66
C LYS A 531 18.38 10.11 -20.31
N LYS A 532 18.93 10.81 -21.30
CA LYS A 532 19.61 12.10 -21.13
C LYS A 532 18.74 13.21 -20.50
N TYR A 533 17.42 13.01 -20.42
CA TYR A 533 16.44 13.97 -19.90
C TYR A 533 16.05 13.73 -18.43
N VAL A 534 16.91 13.11 -17.60
CA VAL A 534 16.57 12.74 -16.21
C VAL A 534 16.05 13.93 -15.41
N LEU A 535 16.74 15.08 -15.45
CA LEU A 535 16.37 16.26 -14.67
C LEU A 535 14.99 16.79 -15.07
N THR A 536 14.76 17.01 -16.36
CA THR A 536 13.47 17.49 -16.88
C THR A 536 12.32 16.54 -16.52
N SER A 537 12.56 15.24 -16.65
CA SER A 537 11.55 14.22 -16.34
C SER A 537 11.22 14.16 -14.84
N PHE A 538 12.23 14.36 -14.01
CA PHE A 538 12.06 14.46 -12.55
C PHE A 538 11.30 15.72 -12.15
N ILE A 539 11.63 16.87 -12.73
CA ILE A 539 10.91 18.14 -12.50
C ILE A 539 9.46 18.01 -12.94
N LEU A 540 9.19 17.42 -14.11
CA LEU A 540 7.83 17.21 -14.60
C LEU A 540 7.01 16.33 -13.64
N LEU A 541 7.59 15.23 -13.17
CA LEU A 541 6.95 14.35 -12.19
C LEU A 541 6.63 15.09 -10.89
N LEU A 542 7.56 15.94 -10.42
CA LEU A 542 7.37 16.75 -9.22
C LEU A 542 6.26 17.80 -9.40
N ILE A 543 6.21 18.48 -10.55
CA ILE A 543 5.15 19.44 -10.89
C ILE A 543 3.78 18.75 -10.86
N ILE A 544 3.65 17.57 -11.48
CA ILE A 544 2.41 16.81 -11.48
C ILE A 544 1.95 16.52 -10.04
N VAL A 545 2.86 16.01 -9.21
CA VAL A 545 2.56 15.68 -7.81
C VAL A 545 2.15 16.91 -7.01
N ILE A 546 2.92 17.99 -7.07
CA ILE A 546 2.68 19.20 -6.28
C ILE A 546 1.39 19.90 -6.73
N MET A 547 1.19 20.06 -8.03
CA MET A 547 0.01 20.74 -8.56
C MET A 547 -1.28 19.95 -8.29
N ASN A 548 -1.24 18.61 -8.38
CA ASN A 548 -2.39 17.79 -8.00
C ASN A 548 -2.69 17.89 -6.50
N ALA A 549 -1.66 17.79 -5.65
CA ALA A 549 -1.81 17.98 -4.21
C ALA A 549 -2.45 19.34 -3.89
N TYR A 550 -1.93 20.41 -4.48
CA TYR A 550 -2.47 21.76 -4.35
C TYR A 550 -3.93 21.84 -4.83
N SER A 551 -4.24 21.29 -6.00
CA SER A 551 -5.58 21.35 -6.59
C SER A 551 -6.62 20.66 -5.70
N VAL A 552 -6.28 19.51 -5.13
CA VAL A 552 -7.18 18.78 -4.20
C VAL A 552 -7.34 19.52 -2.87
N MET A 553 -6.30 20.21 -2.40
CA MET A 553 -6.36 21.02 -1.17
C MET A 553 -7.22 22.28 -1.35
N MET A 554 -7.26 22.83 -2.56
CA MET A 554 -8.01 24.04 -2.93
C MET A 554 -9.40 23.77 -3.52
N GLN A 555 -9.76 22.51 -3.75
CA GLN A 555 -11.04 22.16 -4.35
C GLN A 555 -12.21 22.70 -3.51
N GLU A 556 -13.20 23.29 -4.19
CA GLU A 556 -14.39 23.84 -3.54
C GLU A 556 -15.18 22.78 -2.78
N LYS A 557 -15.81 23.21 -1.67
CA LYS A 557 -16.64 22.36 -0.85
C LYS A 557 -17.96 22.08 -1.57
N GLY A 558 -18.23 20.81 -1.86
CA GLY A 558 -19.62 20.34 -1.97
C GLY A 558 -20.28 20.28 -0.59
N GLN A 559 -21.53 19.83 -0.51
CA GLN A 559 -22.20 19.56 0.75
C GLN A 559 -21.38 18.50 1.48
N SER A 560 -20.90 18.86 2.66
CA SER A 560 -19.97 18.06 3.43
C SER A 560 -20.67 17.27 4.53
N PHE A 561 -19.94 16.35 5.13
CA PHE A 561 -20.34 15.66 6.34
C PHE A 561 -20.71 16.65 7.45
N TYR A 562 -19.95 17.75 7.60
CA TYR A 562 -20.29 18.80 8.57
C TYR A 562 -21.64 19.44 8.32
N ASP A 563 -21.96 19.77 7.06
CA ASP A 563 -23.23 20.40 6.72
C ASP A 563 -24.40 19.45 7.02
N ARG A 564 -24.24 18.16 6.69
CA ARG A 564 -25.26 17.13 6.97
C ARG A 564 -25.42 16.86 8.45
N LEU A 565 -24.33 16.83 9.21
CA LEU A 565 -24.37 16.71 10.67
C LEU A 565 -25.03 17.93 11.32
N ALA A 566 -24.77 19.14 10.83
CA ALA A 566 -25.42 20.36 11.32
C ALA A 566 -26.93 20.33 11.07
N ALA A 567 -27.35 19.91 9.87
CA ALA A 567 -28.76 19.71 9.54
C ALA A 567 -29.42 18.63 10.41
N ALA A 568 -28.75 17.50 10.65
CA ALA A 568 -29.24 16.46 11.56
C ALA A 568 -29.41 16.99 13.01
N LYS A 569 -28.44 17.75 13.53
CA LYS A 569 -28.55 18.42 14.85
C LYS A 569 -29.75 19.36 14.91
N LYS A 570 -29.98 20.14 13.84
CA LYS A 570 -31.14 21.04 13.73
C LYS A 570 -32.45 20.25 13.78
N ILE A 571 -32.54 19.13 13.06
CA ILE A 571 -33.72 18.25 13.07
C ILE A 571 -34.00 17.73 14.48
N VAL A 572 -33.00 17.14 15.15
CA VAL A 572 -33.16 16.59 16.52
C VAL A 572 -33.58 17.68 17.50
N SER A 573 -32.94 18.86 17.44
CA SER A 573 -33.27 20.01 18.27
C SER A 573 -34.71 20.50 18.06
N GLN A 574 -35.17 20.59 16.80
CA GLN A 574 -36.51 21.05 16.46
C GLN A 574 -37.60 20.00 16.67
N ALA A 575 -37.24 18.72 16.67
CA ALA A 575 -38.19 17.64 16.96
C ALA A 575 -38.66 17.65 18.41
N GLN A 576 -37.85 18.18 19.35
CA GLN A 576 -38.18 18.28 20.78
C GLN A 576 -38.71 16.96 21.37
N GLY A 577 -38.14 15.82 20.95
CA GLY A 577 -38.55 14.48 21.39
C GLY A 577 -39.81 13.92 20.72
N ARG A 578 -40.54 14.71 19.89
CA ARG A 578 -41.68 14.22 19.11
C ARG A 578 -41.22 13.21 18.05
N ARG A 579 -42.09 12.24 17.73
CA ARG A 579 -41.89 11.36 16.57
C ARG A 579 -42.01 12.20 15.29
N TYR A 580 -41.16 11.92 14.30
CA TYR A 580 -41.16 12.66 13.03
C TYR A 580 -40.79 11.77 11.83
N ASN A 581 -41.16 12.19 10.63
CA ASN A 581 -40.66 11.61 9.38
C ASN A 581 -39.67 12.54 8.66
N LEU A 582 -38.82 11.97 7.80
CA LEU A 582 -37.92 12.70 6.91
C LEU A 582 -38.39 12.56 5.46
N ILE A 583 -38.47 13.68 4.74
CA ILE A 583 -38.89 13.72 3.34
C ILE A 583 -37.82 14.42 2.51
N GLY A 584 -37.30 13.73 1.49
CA GLY A 584 -36.38 14.33 0.52
C GLY A 584 -37.10 15.16 -0.54
N ARG A 585 -36.52 16.28 -0.95
CA ARG A 585 -36.94 17.05 -2.13
C ARG A 585 -35.74 17.56 -2.93
N GLY A 586 -35.88 17.56 -4.25
CA GLY A 586 -34.87 18.07 -5.19
C GLY A 586 -34.17 16.97 -5.97
N GLU A 587 -33.03 17.30 -6.57
CA GLU A 587 -32.24 16.35 -7.34
C GLU A 587 -31.75 15.20 -6.45
N GLY A 588 -31.99 13.96 -6.86
CA GLY A 588 -31.64 12.76 -6.10
C GLY A 588 -32.73 12.27 -5.14
N SER A 589 -33.76 13.07 -4.86
CA SER A 589 -34.87 12.66 -3.98
C SER A 589 -35.76 11.54 -4.54
N GLN A 590 -35.61 11.22 -5.83
CA GLN A 590 -36.23 10.05 -6.45
C GLN A 590 -35.65 8.71 -5.93
N PHE A 591 -34.45 8.73 -5.34
CA PHE A 591 -33.83 7.54 -4.78
C PHE A 591 -34.27 7.35 -3.33
N SER A 592 -34.66 6.13 -2.97
CA SER A 592 -35.07 5.77 -1.61
C SER A 592 -33.98 6.02 -0.56
N SER A 593 -32.71 6.02 -0.98
CA SER A 593 -31.57 6.25 -0.10
C SER A 593 -31.36 7.72 0.28
N PHE A 594 -32.01 8.68 -0.39
CA PHE A 594 -31.67 10.10 -0.30
C PHE A 594 -31.60 10.65 1.13
N THR A 595 -32.52 10.26 2.02
CA THR A 595 -32.59 10.73 3.41
C THR A 595 -31.84 9.87 4.42
N MET A 596 -31.26 8.73 4.01
CA MET A 596 -30.69 7.73 4.93
C MET A 596 -29.47 8.24 5.70
N ASN A 597 -28.71 9.17 5.13
CA ASN A 597 -27.64 9.88 5.82
C ASN A 597 -28.16 10.64 7.04
N TYR A 598 -29.29 11.34 6.91
CA TYR A 598 -29.93 12.03 8.02
C TYR A 598 -30.58 11.06 9.00
N GLU A 599 -31.18 9.97 8.53
CA GLU A 599 -31.70 8.90 9.38
C GLU A 599 -30.60 8.35 10.32
N TYR A 600 -29.45 7.99 9.75
CA TYR A 600 -28.33 7.48 10.54
C TYR A 600 -27.82 8.52 11.54
N LEU A 601 -27.61 9.77 11.09
CA LEU A 601 -27.05 10.83 11.93
C LEU A 601 -27.99 11.23 13.06
N THR A 602 -29.30 11.36 12.79
CA THR A 602 -30.28 11.71 13.83
C THR A 602 -30.46 10.57 14.85
N TRP A 603 -30.49 9.31 14.40
CA TRP A 603 -30.43 8.14 15.30
C TRP A 603 -29.16 8.17 16.16
N TRP A 604 -28.00 8.42 15.57
CA TRP A 604 -26.72 8.49 16.30
C TRP A 604 -26.68 9.65 17.31
N LEU A 605 -27.38 10.75 17.03
CA LEU A 605 -27.59 11.87 17.95
C LEU A 605 -28.63 11.59 19.04
N GLY A 606 -29.23 10.39 19.06
CA GLY A 606 -30.13 9.94 20.11
C GLY A 606 -31.63 10.06 19.80
N HIS A 607 -32.01 10.49 18.59
CA HIS A 607 -33.43 10.63 18.22
C HIS A 607 -33.66 10.19 16.78
N ALA A 608 -34.15 8.97 16.59
CA ALA A 608 -34.37 8.39 15.27
C ALA A 608 -35.70 8.86 14.64
N PRO A 609 -35.77 8.95 13.30
CA PRO A 609 -37.04 9.18 12.62
C PRO A 609 -37.98 7.98 12.80
N SER A 610 -39.27 8.26 12.82
CA SER A 610 -40.35 7.27 12.80
C SER A 610 -40.50 6.64 11.42
N LYS A 611 -40.74 5.33 11.39
CA LYS A 611 -41.16 4.59 10.18
C LYS A 611 -42.67 4.69 9.91
N GLU A 612 -43.46 4.95 10.95
CA GLU A 612 -44.89 5.24 10.84
C GLU A 612 -45.11 6.71 10.52
N GLN A 613 -46.20 7.02 9.82
CA GLN A 613 -46.59 8.39 9.49
C GLN A 613 -46.84 9.21 10.76
N THR A 614 -46.26 10.40 10.81
CA THR A 614 -46.38 11.33 11.94
C THR A 614 -46.90 12.69 11.48
N ASP A 615 -47.48 13.42 12.42
CA ASP A 615 -47.89 14.82 12.29
C ASP A 615 -46.70 15.75 12.00
N LEU A 616 -45.53 15.47 12.59
CA LEU A 616 -44.31 16.24 12.34
C LEU A 616 -43.49 15.65 11.20
N GLN A 617 -43.20 16.45 10.17
CA GLN A 617 -42.36 16.05 9.04
C GLN A 617 -41.27 17.08 8.77
N PHE A 618 -40.05 16.61 8.50
CA PHE A 618 -38.94 17.44 8.07
C PHE A 618 -38.66 17.23 6.59
N ILE A 619 -38.85 18.28 5.80
CA ILE A 619 -38.53 18.30 4.38
C ILE A 619 -37.08 18.77 4.23
N ILE A 620 -36.25 17.92 3.64
CA ILE A 620 -34.82 18.15 3.40
C ILE A 620 -34.60 18.34 1.90
N SER A 621 -33.95 19.44 1.54
CA SER A 621 -33.50 19.68 0.17
C SER A 621 -32.03 20.07 0.16
N GLU A 622 -31.24 19.42 -0.69
CA GLU A 622 -29.84 19.73 -0.93
C GLU A 622 -29.68 20.38 -2.31
N ASP A 623 -29.05 21.55 -2.36
CA ASP A 623 -28.67 22.22 -3.61
C ASP A 623 -27.25 22.81 -3.49
N LYS A 624 -26.68 23.33 -4.58
CA LYS A 624 -25.34 23.95 -4.56
C LYS A 624 -25.19 25.10 -3.56
N LYS A 625 -26.28 25.71 -3.08
CA LYS A 625 -26.29 26.80 -2.08
C LYS A 625 -26.33 26.27 -0.65
N GLY A 626 -26.58 24.98 -0.44
CA GLY A 626 -26.48 24.31 0.86
C GLY A 626 -27.62 23.34 1.14
N ILE A 627 -27.77 22.98 2.42
CA ILE A 627 -28.81 22.07 2.91
C ILE A 627 -29.90 22.90 3.58
N LYS A 628 -31.15 22.74 3.13
CA LYS A 628 -32.32 23.38 3.74
C LYS A 628 -33.19 22.34 4.43
N VAL A 629 -33.58 22.63 5.66
CA VAL A 629 -34.50 21.83 6.47
C VAL A 629 -35.74 22.68 6.74
N LYS A 630 -36.89 22.23 6.26
CA LYS A 630 -38.21 22.85 6.50
C LYS A 630 -39.08 21.93 7.35
N ILE A 631 -39.85 22.51 8.26
CA ILE A 631 -40.83 21.79 9.09
C ILE A 631 -42.18 21.84 8.38
N LEU A 632 -42.87 20.70 8.33
CA LEU A 632 -44.26 20.58 7.92
C LEU A 632 -45.01 19.90 9.08
N LEU A 633 -46.07 20.55 9.56
CA LEU A 633 -47.02 19.97 10.49
C LEU A 633 -48.24 19.55 9.69
N LEU A 634 -48.52 18.25 9.65
CA LEU A 634 -49.76 17.73 9.09
C LEU A 634 -50.88 17.91 10.13
N PRO A 635 -52.09 18.30 9.68
CA PRO A 635 -53.23 18.51 10.55
C PRO A 635 -53.70 17.25 11.26
#